data_AF-A0AAW2VAA6-F1
#
_entry.id   AF-A0AAW2VAA6-F1
#
_cell.length_a   1.000
_cell.length_b   1.000
_cell.length_c   1.000
_cell.angle_alpha   90.00
_cell.angle_beta   90.00
_cell.angle_gamma   90.00
#
_symmetry.space_group_name_H-M   'P 1'
#
loop_
_entity.id
_entity.type
_entity.pdbx_description
1 polymer ?
#
loop_
_entity_poly.entity_id
_entity_poly.type
_entity_poly.pdbx_seq_one_letter_code
_entity_poly.pdbx_strand_id
1 'polypeptide(L)'
;MRGALLPPLVCHMPGAQREAEPSRRMQRIVPHRSKSPPVQEMNAAESRVTASSSQPANEHNNLQLQPFPLGRVLPETLNKMAARSARSSTTRHLLYSFYTTSLNPAPQTSTAALLTGNFHLRYFSAGSAAAARLRDEKEAWWKESLQKLRNIGISAHIDSGKTTLTERVLYYTGRIHEIHEVRGKDGVGAKMDSMDLEREKGITIQSAATYCNWKDYQVNIIDTPGHVDFTIEVERALRVLDGAILVLCSVGGVQSQSITVDRQMRRYEVPRLAFINKLDRMGADPWKVMNQARSKLRHHSAAVQIPIGLEDDFKGLVDLVNMKAYYFHGSSGEKVVTEDVPADHEALAIEKRRELVEVVSEVDDKLAEAFLSDEPISPADLEEAIRRATIARKFVPVFMGSAFKNKGVQPLLDGVLSYLPCPTEVSNYALDQSKNEEKVTLSGSPDGPLVALAFKLEEGRFGQLTYLRIYEGVINKGDFIVNVNTGKKVKVPRLVRMHSNEMEDIQQAHAGQIVAVFGVDCASGDTFTDGSVRYTMTSMSVPEPVMSLAISAVSKESGGNFSKALNRFQKEDPTFRVGLDPESGQTIISGMGELHLDIYVERMRREYKVDATVGKPRVNFRETITQRTEFDYLHKKQSGGQGQYGRVIGYVEPLPPGSGAKFEFDNMLVGQAIPPNFVPAIEKGFKEAVNSGSLIGHPVENVRIVLTDGASHAVDSSELAFKLAAIYAFRQCYTAAKPVILEPVMLVELKFPTEFQGSVTGDINKRKGMIVGNDQEGDDCVITAHVPLNNMFGYSTALRSMTQGKGEFTMEYLEHSQVSQDVQTQLDRMDESMKHFQQGLIEVEIEAEDLLLARHELVEIDRVRNGNREALTALRKRAKTTNTSVPSPFESIMRDVDPRPLVKEVCATCGDHTSREKTLLMFPGTDVFAAIPFHAAHTILEKDQARLDFDSKKLQSYVKSKSFHSSLGALFHSGMRRKIDHGSRDLNYYRQGSDSAYNYEVAAGSILKFCAIIFIQLSMTMYA
;
A
#
# COMPACT_ATOMS: atom_id res chain seq x y z
N MET A 1 21.39 4.09 56.94
CA MET A 1 22.62 4.72 57.51
C MET A 1 23.68 4.83 56.42
N ARG A 2 24.83 5.47 56.67
CA ARG A 2 25.88 5.81 55.67
C ARG A 2 26.81 4.63 55.31
N GLY A 3 27.49 4.73 54.15
CA GLY A 3 28.65 3.92 53.72
C GLY A 3 28.42 3.28 52.33
N ALA A 4 29.13 3.55 51.23
CA ALA A 4 30.58 3.69 50.96
C ALA A 4 31.35 2.35 51.03
N LEU A 5 32.31 1.99 50.15
CA LEU A 5 32.83 2.53 48.88
C LEU A 5 33.73 1.45 48.19
N LEU A 6 34.27 1.74 47.00
CA LEU A 6 35.37 1.02 46.28
C LEU A 6 36.70 1.01 47.09
N PRO A 7 37.87 0.42 46.68
CA PRO A 7 38.35 -0.12 45.38
C PRO A 7 39.12 -1.49 45.56
N PRO A 8 40.22 -1.91 44.84
CA PRO A 8 40.89 -1.47 43.59
C PRO A 8 41.29 -2.57 42.57
N LEU A 9 41.92 -2.16 41.45
CA LEU A 9 42.68 -3.02 40.51
C LEU A 9 44.17 -3.15 40.90
N VAL A 10 44.83 -4.26 40.52
CA VAL A 10 46.25 -4.34 40.07
C VAL A 10 46.40 -5.50 39.06
N CYS A 11 47.30 -5.37 38.07
CA CYS A 11 47.58 -6.37 37.03
C CYS A 11 48.84 -7.22 37.33
N HIS A 12 49.01 -8.37 36.66
CA HIS A 12 50.35 -8.95 36.42
C HIS A 12 50.44 -9.81 35.15
N MET A 13 51.48 -9.59 34.33
CA MET A 13 52.05 -10.57 33.38
C MET A 13 53.33 -11.18 33.98
N PRO A 14 53.93 -12.23 33.38
CA PRO A 14 55.18 -11.98 32.63
C PRO A 14 55.54 -12.96 31.47
N GLY A 15 56.48 -12.55 30.60
CA GLY A 15 57.41 -13.46 29.91
C GLY A 15 57.61 -13.26 28.38
N ALA A 16 58.82 -13.18 27.80
CA ALA A 16 60.04 -12.38 28.11
C ALA A 16 61.11 -12.55 26.99
N GLN A 17 62.16 -11.70 27.01
CA GLN A 17 63.38 -11.68 26.14
C GLN A 17 63.18 -11.06 24.72
N ARG A 18 64.13 -10.37 24.06
CA ARG A 18 65.42 -9.66 24.34
C ARG A 18 65.66 -8.75 23.08
N GLU A 19 66.49 -7.70 22.99
CA GLU A 19 67.64 -7.15 23.75
C GLU A 19 67.74 -5.61 23.50
N ALA A 20 68.76 -4.88 24.00
CA ALA A 20 68.90 -3.41 23.88
C ALA A 20 70.40 -2.96 23.91
N GLU A 21 70.85 -1.72 23.63
CA GLU A 21 70.25 -0.39 23.31
C GLU A 21 71.14 0.24 22.14
N PRO A 22 71.45 1.56 21.93
CA PRO A 22 71.10 2.77 22.65
C PRO A 22 70.58 3.99 21.86
N SER A 23 69.98 4.92 22.61
CA SER A 23 69.63 6.28 22.18
C SER A 23 70.69 7.33 22.54
N ARG A 24 70.76 8.44 21.80
CA ARG A 24 71.26 9.75 22.31
C ARG A 24 70.81 10.93 21.44
N ARG A 25 70.64 12.09 22.08
CA ARG A 25 70.02 13.31 21.53
C ARG A 25 70.83 14.53 21.96
N MET A 26 71.25 15.39 21.03
CA MET A 26 71.85 16.68 21.37
C MET A 26 71.61 17.73 20.27
N GLN A 27 71.59 19.01 20.64
CA GLN A 27 71.23 20.16 19.79
C GLN A 27 72.49 20.95 19.38
N ARG A 28 72.48 21.63 18.21
CA ARG A 28 72.71 23.11 18.07
C ARG A 28 73.08 23.61 16.64
N ILE A 29 72.64 24.85 16.35
CA ILE A 29 73.31 25.91 15.53
C ILE A 29 73.28 25.79 13.98
N VAL A 30 73.40 26.97 13.34
CA VAL A 30 73.09 27.45 11.96
C VAL A 30 73.89 28.79 11.78
N PRO A 31 74.29 29.35 10.58
CA PRO A 31 73.75 29.19 9.21
C PRO A 31 74.78 29.08 8.02
N HIS A 32 74.24 29.07 6.79
CA HIS A 32 74.73 29.67 5.51
C HIS A 32 76.11 29.36 4.87
N ARG A 33 76.07 28.96 3.58
CA ARG A 33 76.66 29.60 2.35
C ARG A 33 76.39 28.69 1.12
N SER A 34 76.34 29.12 -0.16
CA SER A 34 76.13 30.44 -0.82
C SER A 34 76.08 30.34 -2.38
N LYS A 35 75.45 31.33 -3.08
CA LYS A 35 75.55 31.71 -4.52
C LYS A 35 74.84 30.80 -5.57
N SER A 36 74.35 31.28 -6.74
CA SER A 36 74.35 32.63 -7.37
C SER A 36 73.18 32.84 -8.41
N PRO A 37 72.84 34.10 -8.82
CA PRO A 37 71.69 34.48 -9.69
C PRO A 37 72.10 34.87 -11.16
N PRO A 38 71.29 35.49 -12.06
CA PRO A 38 70.60 36.82 -12.00
C PRO A 38 69.03 36.74 -12.12
N VAL A 39 68.13 37.73 -11.86
CA VAL A 39 68.02 39.22 -12.06
C VAL A 39 67.62 39.61 -13.51
N GLN A 40 66.64 40.49 -13.85
CA GLN A 40 65.84 41.59 -13.22
C GLN A 40 64.31 41.47 -13.66
N GLU A 41 63.29 42.35 -13.55
CA GLU A 41 63.05 43.77 -13.17
C GLU A 41 61.65 43.97 -12.46
N MET A 42 60.69 44.80 -12.98
CA MET A 42 59.54 45.38 -12.24
C MET A 42 58.28 45.77 -13.09
N ASN A 43 57.17 46.11 -12.40
CA ASN A 43 55.94 46.86 -12.80
C ASN A 43 54.78 46.09 -13.50
N ALA A 44 53.52 46.58 -13.55
CA ALA A 44 52.65 47.30 -12.58
C ALA A 44 51.20 47.50 -13.16
N ALA A 45 50.19 47.63 -12.29
CA ALA A 45 48.88 48.32 -12.47
C ALA A 45 47.83 47.89 -13.54
N GLU A 46 46.60 47.69 -13.03
CA GLU A 46 45.27 48.17 -13.50
C GLU A 46 44.71 48.04 -14.95
N SER A 47 43.39 47.77 -14.96
CA SER A 47 42.33 48.35 -15.86
C SER A 47 41.84 47.61 -17.14
N ARG A 48 40.57 47.16 -17.04
CA ARG A 48 39.39 47.44 -17.92
C ARG A 48 39.48 47.41 -19.48
N VAL A 49 38.51 46.66 -20.05
CA VAL A 49 37.51 47.08 -21.09
C VAL A 49 37.78 46.82 -22.61
N THR A 50 37.13 45.74 -23.09
CA THR A 50 36.41 45.55 -24.40
C THR A 50 37.12 45.44 -25.77
N ALA A 51 36.43 44.71 -26.68
CA ALA A 51 36.50 44.74 -28.16
C ALA A 51 37.76 44.13 -28.85
N SER A 52 37.70 43.56 -30.06
CA SER A 52 36.56 43.04 -30.88
C SER A 52 37.05 42.21 -32.09
N SER A 53 36.26 41.20 -32.50
CA SER A 53 36.11 40.58 -33.85
C SER A 53 37.11 40.85 -35.00
N SER A 54 37.51 39.79 -35.72
CA SER A 54 37.28 39.64 -37.19
C SER A 54 37.69 38.24 -37.72
N GLN A 55 37.29 37.92 -38.98
CA GLN A 55 37.42 36.61 -39.65
C GLN A 55 38.60 36.57 -40.65
N PRO A 56 38.78 35.50 -41.47
CA PRO A 56 38.12 35.53 -42.80
C PRO A 56 37.63 34.17 -43.38
N ALA A 57 36.62 34.24 -44.29
CA ALA A 57 36.42 33.53 -45.59
C ALA A 57 36.63 31.98 -45.72
N ASN A 58 36.03 31.20 -46.64
CA ASN A 58 35.02 31.35 -47.73
C ASN A 58 34.58 29.90 -48.17
N GLU A 59 33.57 29.57 -48.99
CA GLU A 59 32.41 30.25 -49.61
C GLU A 59 31.41 29.16 -50.11
N HIS A 60 30.11 29.46 -50.26
CA HIS A 60 29.33 29.26 -51.51
C HIS A 60 27.85 29.64 -51.35
N ASN A 61 27.19 30.02 -52.45
CA ASN A 61 25.82 30.57 -52.47
C ASN A 61 24.77 29.57 -52.97
N ASN A 62 23.54 29.67 -52.45
CA ASN A 62 22.37 29.79 -53.32
C ASN A 62 21.18 30.51 -52.63
N LEU A 63 20.35 31.20 -53.42
CA LEU A 63 19.26 32.07 -52.96
C LEU A 63 17.95 31.76 -53.71
N GLN A 64 16.81 31.76 -53.03
CA GLN A 64 15.64 32.63 -53.34
C GLN A 64 14.42 32.38 -52.40
N LEU A 65 13.42 33.26 -52.47
CA LEU A 65 12.33 33.40 -51.49
C LEU A 65 11.06 34.05 -52.11
N GLN A 66 9.87 33.71 -51.60
CA GLN A 66 8.54 34.36 -51.84
C GLN A 66 7.93 34.20 -53.28
N PRO A 67 6.66 34.61 -53.59
CA PRO A 67 5.60 35.29 -52.79
C PRO A 67 4.14 34.73 -52.89
N PHE A 68 3.20 35.46 -52.26
CA PHE A 68 1.71 35.37 -52.22
C PHE A 68 0.95 35.30 -53.58
N PRO A 69 -0.37 34.94 -53.60
CA PRO A 69 -1.43 35.98 -53.76
C PRO A 69 -2.81 35.68 -53.08
N LEU A 70 -3.80 36.58 -53.27
CA LEU A 70 -5.22 36.46 -52.82
C LEU A 70 -6.23 36.26 -53.97
N GLY A 71 -7.40 35.63 -53.69
CA GLY A 71 -8.70 36.28 -53.98
C GLY A 71 -9.80 35.56 -54.80
N ARG A 72 -11.06 35.72 -54.33
CA ARG A 72 -12.38 35.48 -55.02
C ARG A 72 -12.78 33.99 -55.20
N VAL A 73 -14.05 33.57 -55.37
CA VAL A 73 -15.30 34.19 -55.90
C VAL A 73 -16.55 33.85 -55.03
N LEU A 74 -17.68 34.55 -55.25
CA LEU A 74 -19.01 34.44 -54.57
C LEU A 74 -20.08 33.75 -55.46
N PRO A 75 -21.21 33.22 -54.94
CA PRO A 75 -22.46 34.01 -55.00
C PRO A 75 -23.51 33.82 -53.86
N GLU A 76 -24.24 34.92 -53.62
CA GLU A 76 -25.65 35.14 -53.22
C GLU A 76 -26.55 33.97 -52.73
N THR A 77 -27.41 34.14 -51.71
CA THR A 77 -28.64 34.97 -51.86
C THR A 77 -29.34 35.44 -50.56
N LEU A 78 -29.73 36.73 -50.58
CA LEU A 78 -30.99 37.34 -50.08
C LEU A 78 -31.46 37.27 -48.59
N ASN A 79 -31.20 38.40 -47.89
CA ASN A 79 -32.22 39.38 -47.41
C ASN A 79 -33.19 39.08 -46.23
N LYS A 80 -33.03 39.81 -45.10
CA LYS A 80 -33.89 40.98 -44.74
C LYS A 80 -33.51 41.69 -43.42
N MET A 81 -33.68 43.03 -43.43
CA MET A 81 -34.03 43.96 -42.32
C MET A 81 -33.12 43.98 -41.06
N ALA A 82 -32.30 45.03 -40.85
CA ALA A 82 -32.63 46.38 -40.35
C ALA A 82 -32.50 46.49 -38.81
N ALA A 83 -31.39 47.03 -38.27
CA ALA A 83 -31.09 48.46 -38.06
C ALA A 83 -31.65 49.00 -36.72
N ARG A 84 -30.80 49.18 -35.68
CA ARG A 84 -30.00 50.40 -35.34
C ARG A 84 -30.81 51.45 -34.53
N SER A 85 -30.25 52.31 -33.67
CA SER A 85 -28.86 52.79 -33.55
C SER A 85 -28.54 53.48 -32.20
N ALA A 86 -27.23 53.72 -31.95
CA ALA A 86 -26.65 54.90 -31.24
C ALA A 86 -26.89 55.07 -29.72
N ARG A 87 -26.02 55.72 -28.92
CA ARG A 87 -24.63 56.28 -29.01
C ARG A 87 -24.11 56.33 -27.53
N SER A 88 -22.90 55.91 -27.15
CA SER A 88 -21.53 56.33 -27.53
C SER A 88 -20.96 57.54 -26.75
N SER A 89 -19.82 57.33 -26.06
CA SER A 89 -18.78 58.31 -25.62
C SER A 89 -19.21 59.39 -24.60
N THR A 90 -18.36 59.95 -23.72
CA THR A 90 -16.89 60.24 -23.74
C THR A 90 -16.25 60.16 -22.31
N THR A 91 -14.96 60.42 -22.02
CA THR A 91 -13.63 60.02 -22.60
C THR A 91 -12.46 60.52 -21.70
N ARG A 92 -11.61 59.62 -21.14
CA ARG A 92 -10.21 59.86 -20.60
C ARG A 92 -10.07 60.78 -19.35
N HIS A 93 -8.96 60.85 -18.59
CA HIS A 93 -7.69 60.08 -18.41
C HIS A 93 -7.03 60.49 -17.06
N LEU A 94 -6.16 59.62 -16.47
CA LEU A 94 -4.93 59.94 -15.68
C LEU A 94 -5.07 60.86 -14.41
N LEU A 95 -4.30 60.74 -13.32
CA LEU A 95 -2.90 60.34 -13.15
C LEU A 95 -2.63 59.83 -11.69
N TYR A 96 -1.39 59.91 -11.21
CA TYR A 96 -0.83 59.20 -10.04
C TYR A 96 -0.77 60.03 -8.73
N SER A 97 -0.94 59.32 -7.60
CA SER A 97 -0.21 59.48 -6.33
C SER A 97 -0.50 60.56 -5.25
N PHE A 98 -0.24 60.11 -4.02
CA PHE A 98 0.36 60.78 -2.85
C PHE A 98 -0.45 61.65 -1.86
N TYR A 99 -0.34 61.24 -0.57
CA TYR A 99 -0.37 61.99 0.72
C TYR A 99 -1.56 62.95 1.01
N THR A 100 -2.15 63.06 2.21
CA THR A 100 -2.26 62.23 3.45
C THR A 100 -3.37 62.85 4.33
N THR A 101 -3.69 62.26 5.50
CA THR A 101 -4.20 62.96 6.71
C THR A 101 -5.27 64.04 6.47
N SER A 102 -6.55 63.67 6.49
CA SER A 102 -7.39 63.68 7.71
C SER A 102 -8.02 65.03 8.03
N LEU A 103 -9.36 65.07 8.10
CA LEU A 103 -10.10 65.37 9.33
C LEU A 103 -11.62 65.34 9.06
N ASN A 104 -12.35 64.72 9.99
CA ASN A 104 -13.77 64.98 10.21
C ASN A 104 -13.95 66.47 10.58
N PRO A 105 -15.08 67.14 10.25
CA PRO A 105 -16.37 66.68 10.77
C PRO A 105 -17.61 66.83 9.88
N ALA A 106 -18.62 66.05 10.24
CA ALA A 106 -20.03 66.29 9.93
C ALA A 106 -20.67 67.22 10.99
N PRO A 107 -21.97 67.51 10.96
CA PRO A 107 -22.82 67.83 9.81
C PRO A 107 -23.48 69.22 9.97
N GLN A 108 -24.00 69.80 8.89
CA GLN A 108 -25.14 70.72 9.00
C GLN A 108 -26.26 70.34 8.04
N THR A 109 -27.41 70.03 8.64
CA THR A 109 -28.72 69.93 8.01
C THR A 109 -29.22 71.32 7.60
N SER A 110 -29.89 71.45 6.44
CA SER A 110 -31.32 71.85 6.42
C SER A 110 -31.92 71.99 5.01
N THR A 111 -33.07 71.33 4.80
CA THR A 111 -34.27 71.82 4.07
C THR A 111 -34.14 72.55 2.71
N ALA A 112 -34.47 71.83 1.62
CA ALA A 112 -35.58 72.15 0.70
C ALA A 112 -35.67 71.01 -0.36
N ALA A 113 -36.72 70.22 -0.60
CA ALA A 113 -38.19 70.34 -0.53
C ALA A 113 -38.82 70.41 -1.94
N LEU A 114 -39.61 69.35 -2.27
CA LEU A 114 -40.76 69.36 -3.21
C LEU A 114 -40.44 69.54 -4.73
N LEU A 115 -41.15 68.93 -5.70
CA LEU A 115 -42.34 68.06 -5.69
C LEU A 115 -42.17 66.87 -6.66
N THR A 116 -42.85 65.74 -6.40
CA THR A 116 -43.92 65.17 -7.28
C THR A 116 -44.39 63.77 -6.82
N GLY A 117 -45.66 63.42 -7.10
CA GLY A 117 -45.84 62.19 -7.90
C GLY A 117 -46.53 60.94 -7.33
N ASN A 118 -46.84 60.82 -6.04
CA ASN A 118 -47.85 59.90 -5.46
C ASN A 118 -47.72 58.35 -5.63
N PHE A 119 -48.24 57.61 -4.63
CA PHE A 119 -48.61 56.18 -4.60
C PHE A 119 -47.59 55.06 -4.94
N HIS A 120 -46.96 54.52 -3.88
CA HIS A 120 -47.12 53.09 -3.56
C HIS A 120 -47.04 52.87 -2.03
N LEU A 121 -47.65 51.79 -1.52
CA LEU A 121 -47.76 51.53 -0.08
C LEU A 121 -46.39 51.36 0.60
N ARG A 122 -46.19 52.06 1.74
CA ARG A 122 -45.20 51.68 2.75
C ARG A 122 -45.89 50.85 3.83
N TYR A 123 -45.52 49.58 3.95
CA TYR A 123 -45.79 48.76 5.13
C TYR A 123 -44.52 48.02 5.55
N PHE A 124 -44.28 47.91 6.85
CA PHE A 124 -43.19 47.17 7.50
C PHE A 124 -41.73 47.52 7.11
N SER A 125 -41.19 48.59 7.69
CA SER A 125 -39.73 48.73 7.91
C SER A 125 -39.22 48.00 9.18
N ALA A 126 -40.12 47.53 10.04
CA ALA A 126 -39.78 46.90 11.32
C ALA A 126 -38.99 45.58 11.20
N GLY A 127 -39.21 44.81 10.12
CA GLY A 127 -38.55 43.52 9.91
C GLY A 127 -37.04 43.61 9.74
N SER A 128 -36.52 44.70 9.17
CA SER A 128 -35.08 44.87 8.92
C SER A 128 -34.27 44.97 10.21
N ALA A 129 -34.72 45.80 11.16
CA ALA A 129 -34.03 45.96 12.45
C ALA A 129 -34.10 44.69 13.33
N ALA A 130 -35.20 43.93 13.25
CA ALA A 130 -35.31 42.63 13.91
C ALA A 130 -34.38 41.59 13.26
N ALA A 131 -34.34 41.52 11.93
CA ALA A 131 -33.45 40.62 11.18
C ALA A 131 -31.97 41.07 11.14
N ALA A 132 -31.64 42.25 11.67
CA ALA A 132 -30.28 42.66 12.00
C ALA A 132 -29.92 42.12 13.39
N ARG A 133 -30.69 42.45 14.43
CA ARG A 133 -30.46 41.97 15.81
C ARG A 133 -30.42 40.44 15.92
N LEU A 134 -31.32 39.74 15.24
CA LEU A 134 -31.33 38.27 15.16
C LEU A 134 -30.16 37.67 14.36
N ARG A 135 -29.40 38.49 13.61
CA ARG A 135 -28.10 38.12 13.05
C ARG A 135 -26.99 38.43 14.05
N ASP A 136 -26.93 39.63 14.61
CA ASP A 136 -25.94 40.04 15.62
C ASP A 136 -25.90 39.05 16.82
N GLU A 137 -27.07 38.68 17.34
CA GLU A 137 -27.25 37.71 18.44
C GLU A 137 -26.81 36.28 18.04
N LYS A 138 -27.09 35.86 16.81
CA LYS A 138 -26.61 34.57 16.27
C LYS A 138 -25.10 34.57 16.05
N GLU A 139 -24.54 35.69 15.59
CA GLU A 139 -23.14 35.83 15.25
C GLU A 139 -22.26 35.79 16.50
N ALA A 140 -22.70 36.44 17.58
CA ALA A 140 -22.10 36.31 18.89
C ALA A 140 -22.12 34.85 19.39
N TRP A 141 -23.27 34.18 19.32
CA TRP A 141 -23.45 32.82 19.84
C TRP A 141 -22.54 31.76 19.17
N TRP A 142 -22.41 31.78 17.83
CA TRP A 142 -21.53 30.81 17.16
C TRP A 142 -20.05 31.13 17.40
N LYS A 143 -19.67 32.41 17.47
CA LYS A 143 -18.29 32.82 17.79
C LYS A 143 -17.88 32.40 19.21
N GLU A 144 -18.73 32.62 20.20
CA GLU A 144 -18.49 32.16 21.58
C GLU A 144 -18.39 30.63 21.65
N SER A 145 -19.23 29.92 20.89
CA SER A 145 -19.19 28.45 20.79
C SER A 145 -17.89 27.93 20.17
N LEU A 146 -17.32 28.62 19.18
CA LEU A 146 -16.03 28.25 18.58
C LEU A 146 -14.83 28.63 19.46
N GLN A 147 -14.88 29.75 20.20
CA GLN A 147 -13.85 30.07 21.20
C GLN A 147 -13.73 28.99 22.28
N LYS A 148 -14.85 28.32 22.58
CA LYS A 148 -14.94 27.17 23.51
C LYS A 148 -14.66 25.80 22.86
N LEU A 149 -14.29 25.76 21.58
CA LEU A 149 -13.93 24.53 20.86
C LEU A 149 -12.40 24.35 20.76
N ARG A 150 -11.92 23.11 20.86
CA ARG A 150 -10.53 22.69 20.58
C ARG A 150 -10.54 21.42 19.73
N ASN A 151 -9.79 21.41 18.63
CA ASN A 151 -9.54 20.21 17.82
C ASN A 151 -8.07 19.78 18.02
N ILE A 152 -7.82 18.76 18.84
CA ILE A 152 -6.46 18.34 19.22
C ILE A 152 -6.10 16.91 18.80
N GLY A 153 -4.84 16.71 18.41
CA GLY A 153 -4.27 15.38 18.18
C GLY A 153 -3.33 14.96 19.30
N ILE A 154 -3.28 13.66 19.59
CA ILE A 154 -2.28 13.07 20.49
C ILE A 154 -1.32 12.24 19.62
N SER A 155 -0.04 12.60 19.57
CA SER A 155 0.93 12.04 18.62
C SER A 155 2.31 11.82 19.26
N ALA A 156 2.99 10.71 18.94
CA ALA A 156 4.15 10.23 19.69
C ALA A 156 4.79 8.98 19.07
N HIS A 157 5.98 8.61 19.57
CA HIS A 157 6.60 7.30 19.36
C HIS A 157 5.73 6.12 19.90
N ILE A 158 6.10 4.90 19.52
CA ILE A 158 5.56 3.64 20.08
C ILE A 158 5.91 3.54 21.57
N ASP A 159 5.04 2.94 22.39
CA ASP A 159 5.16 2.91 23.87
C ASP A 159 5.45 4.27 24.57
N SER A 160 5.13 5.42 23.95
CA SER A 160 5.06 6.70 24.69
C SER A 160 3.79 6.82 25.57
N GLY A 161 2.84 5.89 25.44
CA GLY A 161 1.60 5.87 26.22
C GLY A 161 0.52 6.85 25.74
N LYS A 162 0.33 6.99 24.42
CA LYS A 162 -0.73 7.82 23.81
C LYS A 162 -2.12 7.37 24.24
N THR A 163 -2.50 6.14 23.86
CA THR A 163 -3.80 5.54 24.15
C THR A 163 -4.13 5.59 25.64
N THR A 164 -3.13 5.32 26.50
CA THR A 164 -3.26 5.46 27.96
C THR A 164 -3.58 6.90 28.39
N LEU A 165 -2.90 7.90 27.84
CA LEU A 165 -3.18 9.32 28.11
C LEU A 165 -4.60 9.69 27.63
N THR A 166 -4.98 9.28 26.42
CA THR A 166 -6.31 9.48 25.84
C THR A 166 -7.41 8.88 26.72
N GLU A 167 -7.20 7.67 27.26
CA GLU A 167 -8.14 7.05 28.21
C GLU A 167 -8.22 7.78 29.55
N ARG A 168 -7.09 8.25 30.12
CA ARG A 168 -7.16 9.07 31.34
C ARG A 168 -7.91 10.38 31.09
N VAL A 169 -7.72 11.02 29.93
CA VAL A 169 -8.49 12.21 29.52
C VAL A 169 -9.99 11.89 29.43
N LEU A 170 -10.37 10.78 28.81
CA LEU A 170 -11.78 10.36 28.71
C LEU A 170 -12.39 9.98 30.06
N TYR A 171 -11.60 9.47 31.02
CA TYR A 171 -12.04 9.23 32.39
C TYR A 171 -12.31 10.55 33.14
N TYR A 172 -11.32 11.47 33.17
CA TYR A 172 -11.48 12.74 33.90
C TYR A 172 -12.56 13.66 33.32
N THR A 173 -12.86 13.52 32.02
CA THR A 173 -13.98 14.23 31.35
C THR A 173 -15.31 13.46 31.43
N GLY A 174 -15.39 12.40 32.23
CA GLY A 174 -16.63 11.66 32.54
C GLY A 174 -17.18 10.80 31.41
N ARG A 175 -16.40 10.52 30.35
CA ARG A 175 -16.81 9.72 29.17
C ARG A 175 -16.48 8.22 29.30
N ILE A 176 -15.69 7.84 30.31
CA ILE A 176 -15.37 6.45 30.68
C ILE A 176 -15.49 6.34 32.21
N HIS A 177 -16.17 5.30 32.70
CA HIS A 177 -16.36 5.07 34.14
C HIS A 177 -15.32 4.14 34.77
N GLU A 178 -14.65 3.30 33.97
CA GLU A 178 -13.63 2.34 34.44
C GLU A 178 -12.45 2.36 33.48
N ILE A 179 -11.24 2.57 34.02
CA ILE A 179 -10.03 2.70 33.20
C ILE A 179 -9.38 1.33 33.03
N HIS A 180 -9.21 0.93 31.77
CA HIS A 180 -8.60 -0.34 31.40
C HIS A 180 -7.13 -0.10 30.98
N GLU A 181 -6.42 -1.18 30.66
CA GLU A 181 -5.04 -1.10 30.13
C GLU A 181 -4.95 -1.78 28.76
N VAL A 182 -4.24 -1.15 27.82
CA VAL A 182 -3.94 -1.66 26.46
C VAL A 182 -3.40 -3.09 26.47
N ARG A 183 -2.69 -3.50 27.53
CA ARG A 183 -2.18 -4.87 27.75
C ARG A 183 -2.50 -5.38 29.17
N GLY A 184 -3.64 -4.99 29.72
CA GLY A 184 -4.12 -5.46 31.02
C GLY A 184 -4.40 -6.97 31.03
N LYS A 185 -4.41 -7.58 32.22
CA LYS A 185 -4.73 -9.02 32.40
C LYS A 185 -6.20 -9.33 32.14
N ASP A 186 -7.02 -8.29 32.06
CA ASP A 186 -8.49 -8.33 32.10
C ASP A 186 -9.10 -8.60 30.71
N GLY A 187 -8.28 -8.59 29.66
CA GLY A 187 -8.65 -8.97 28.29
C GLY A 187 -9.54 -7.98 27.53
N VAL A 188 -10.13 -7.00 28.21
CA VAL A 188 -11.00 -5.97 27.60
C VAL A 188 -10.22 -5.05 26.65
N GLY A 189 -8.98 -4.72 26.99
CA GLY A 189 -8.15 -3.74 26.26
C GLY A 189 -8.60 -2.29 26.46
N ALA A 190 -7.95 -1.36 25.75
CA ALA A 190 -8.30 0.05 25.78
C ALA A 190 -9.58 0.33 24.96
N LYS A 191 -10.42 1.27 25.40
CA LYS A 191 -11.68 1.62 24.71
C LYS A 191 -11.44 2.29 23.35
N MET A 192 -10.30 2.95 23.18
CA MET A 192 -9.91 3.61 21.91
C MET A 192 -9.41 2.61 20.86
N ASP A 193 -8.76 1.52 21.29
CA ASP A 193 -8.34 0.42 20.42
C ASP A 193 -9.58 -0.45 20.12
N SER A 194 -10.30 -0.06 19.08
CA SER A 194 -11.63 -0.57 18.75
C SER A 194 -11.61 -1.93 18.04
N MET A 195 -10.56 -2.19 17.25
CA MET A 195 -10.38 -3.44 16.51
C MET A 195 -9.72 -4.51 17.37
N ASP A 196 -10.11 -5.77 17.18
CA ASP A 196 -9.49 -6.91 17.85
C ASP A 196 -7.96 -6.98 17.58
N LEU A 197 -7.54 -6.59 16.38
CA LEU A 197 -6.13 -6.51 15.98
C LEU A 197 -5.33 -5.45 16.75
N GLU A 198 -5.95 -4.31 17.08
CA GLU A 198 -5.31 -3.24 17.86
C GLU A 198 -5.03 -3.74 19.29
N ARG A 199 -5.98 -4.48 19.88
CA ARG A 199 -5.83 -5.12 21.20
C ARG A 199 -4.83 -6.27 21.19
N GLU A 200 -4.89 -7.17 20.21
CA GLU A 200 -3.95 -8.30 20.07
C GLU A 200 -2.50 -7.85 19.91
N LYS A 201 -2.25 -6.80 19.11
CA LYS A 201 -0.91 -6.24 18.91
C LYS A 201 -0.53 -5.23 19.99
N GLY A 202 -1.50 -4.64 20.69
CA GLY A 202 -1.32 -3.52 21.62
C GLY A 202 -0.77 -2.27 20.94
N ILE A 203 -1.28 -1.96 19.75
CA ILE A 203 -0.97 -0.74 18.98
C ILE A 203 -2.26 -0.22 18.34
N THR A 204 -2.47 1.09 18.40
CA THR A 204 -3.49 1.80 17.62
C THR A 204 -3.09 1.79 16.14
N ILE A 205 -4.03 1.44 15.25
CA ILE A 205 -3.82 1.24 13.81
C ILE A 205 -4.52 2.35 13.02
N GLN A 206 -5.81 2.59 13.27
CA GLN A 206 -6.56 3.70 12.67
C GLN A 206 -6.64 4.88 13.63
N SER A 207 -6.76 6.11 13.09
CA SER A 207 -7.00 7.29 13.92
C SER A 207 -8.37 7.21 14.60
N ALA A 208 -8.38 7.29 15.93
CA ALA A 208 -9.58 7.21 16.75
C ALA A 208 -10.06 8.62 17.13
N ALA A 209 -11.17 9.05 16.51
CA ALA A 209 -11.78 10.36 16.75
C ALA A 209 -12.87 10.27 17.83
N THR A 210 -12.77 11.11 18.86
CA THR A 210 -13.70 11.18 19.99
C THR A 210 -13.92 12.64 20.42
N TYR A 211 -14.94 12.90 21.24
CA TYR A 211 -15.16 14.23 21.83
C TYR A 211 -15.50 14.14 23.31
N CYS A 212 -15.01 15.12 24.06
CA CYS A 212 -15.22 15.25 25.50
C CYS A 212 -15.45 16.71 25.91
N ASN A 213 -15.92 16.93 27.13
CA ASN A 213 -16.17 18.26 27.68
C ASN A 213 -15.24 18.47 28.89
N TRP A 214 -14.61 19.64 28.99
CA TRP A 214 -13.75 20.01 30.13
C TRP A 214 -13.93 21.49 30.46
N LYS A 215 -14.35 21.81 31.69
CA LYS A 215 -14.54 23.20 32.18
C LYS A 215 -15.32 24.11 31.20
N ASP A 216 -16.45 23.61 30.69
CA ASP A 216 -17.32 24.22 29.67
C ASP A 216 -16.74 24.37 28.24
N TYR A 217 -15.53 23.87 27.98
CA TYR A 217 -14.98 23.72 26.63
C TYR A 217 -15.35 22.36 26.02
N GLN A 218 -15.53 22.33 24.70
CA GLN A 218 -15.64 21.13 23.90
C GLN A 218 -14.26 20.79 23.31
N VAL A 219 -13.79 19.58 23.54
CA VAL A 219 -12.49 19.10 23.07
C VAL A 219 -12.70 17.87 22.18
N ASN A 220 -12.48 18.03 20.88
CA ASN A 220 -12.38 16.93 19.93
C ASN A 220 -10.95 16.40 19.98
N ILE A 221 -10.80 15.09 20.16
CA ILE A 221 -9.50 14.41 20.27
C ILE A 221 -9.39 13.40 19.13
N ILE A 222 -8.28 13.45 18.39
CA ILE A 222 -7.87 12.40 17.47
C ILE A 222 -6.62 11.74 18.05
N ASP A 223 -6.75 10.49 18.50
CA ASP A 223 -5.58 9.67 18.83
C ASP A 223 -4.97 9.14 17.53
N THR A 224 -3.67 9.32 17.32
CA THR A 224 -2.99 8.96 16.07
C THR A 224 -2.09 7.73 16.26
N PRO A 225 -1.94 6.85 15.25
CA PRO A 225 -1.06 5.70 15.38
C PRO A 225 0.41 6.12 15.53
N GLY A 226 1.17 5.37 16.33
CA GLY A 226 2.59 5.66 16.59
C GLY A 226 3.58 5.00 15.65
N HIS A 227 3.12 4.13 14.76
CA HIS A 227 3.98 3.23 13.98
C HIS A 227 4.28 3.81 12.60
N VAL A 228 5.52 3.62 12.11
CA VAL A 228 5.99 4.18 10.82
C VAL A 228 5.12 3.72 9.65
N ASP A 229 4.68 2.46 9.66
CA ASP A 229 3.81 1.92 8.61
C ASP A 229 2.46 2.65 8.50
N PHE A 230 2.00 3.34 9.54
CA PHE A 230 0.74 4.10 9.53
C PHE A 230 0.96 5.63 9.53
N THR A 231 2.08 6.12 9.00
CA THR A 231 2.34 7.58 8.91
C THR A 231 1.26 8.35 8.17
N ILE A 232 0.56 7.74 7.21
CA ILE A 232 -0.52 8.37 6.46
C ILE A 232 -1.70 8.77 7.36
N GLU A 233 -2.06 7.95 8.35
CA GLU A 233 -3.05 8.31 9.39
C GLU A 233 -2.62 9.56 10.16
N VAL A 234 -1.33 9.70 10.46
CA VAL A 234 -0.77 10.88 11.15
C VAL A 234 -0.81 12.12 10.25
N GLU A 235 -0.45 12.02 8.96
CA GLU A 235 -0.58 13.12 7.98
C GLU A 235 -2.06 13.55 7.84
N ARG A 236 -2.99 12.59 7.81
CA ARG A 236 -4.44 12.82 7.76
C ARG A 236 -4.95 13.54 8.99
N ALA A 237 -4.59 13.06 10.18
CA ALA A 237 -5.00 13.66 11.44
C ALA A 237 -4.43 15.08 11.59
N LEU A 238 -3.11 15.28 11.43
CA LEU A 238 -2.47 16.58 11.69
C LEU A 238 -3.03 17.73 10.85
N ARG A 239 -3.39 17.46 9.59
CA ARG A 239 -4.06 18.42 8.69
C ARG A 239 -5.47 18.82 9.14
N VAL A 240 -6.13 17.99 9.92
CA VAL A 240 -7.53 18.14 10.37
C VAL A 240 -7.60 18.79 11.74
N LEU A 241 -6.47 19.04 12.39
CA LEU A 241 -6.38 19.53 13.75
C LEU A 241 -6.00 21.01 13.80
N ASP A 242 -6.29 21.65 14.92
CA ASP A 242 -5.90 23.05 15.20
C ASP A 242 -4.72 23.12 16.17
N GLY A 243 -4.49 22.06 16.96
CA GLY A 243 -3.29 21.88 17.78
C GLY A 243 -2.96 20.42 18.03
N ALA A 244 -1.79 20.15 18.61
CA ALA A 244 -1.37 18.80 18.94
C ALA A 244 -0.62 18.69 20.29
N ILE A 245 -0.64 17.48 20.86
CA ILE A 245 0.16 17.08 22.02
C ILE A 245 1.21 16.08 21.53
N LEU A 246 2.48 16.50 21.54
CA LEU A 246 3.64 15.65 21.26
C LEU A 246 4.06 14.94 22.55
N VAL A 247 3.73 13.65 22.69
CA VAL A 247 4.09 12.88 23.89
C VAL A 247 5.51 12.30 23.75
N LEU A 248 6.36 12.60 24.72
CA LEU A 248 7.74 12.09 24.82
C LEU A 248 7.87 11.19 26.05
N CYS A 249 8.74 10.18 25.98
CA CYS A 249 8.99 9.25 27.09
C CYS A 249 10.15 9.76 27.95
N SER A 250 9.93 9.90 29.27
CA SER A 250 10.94 10.29 30.27
C SER A 250 12.27 9.51 30.20
N VAL A 251 12.21 8.22 29.88
CA VAL A 251 13.38 7.31 29.82
C VAL A 251 13.99 7.30 28.41
N GLY A 252 13.14 7.14 27.39
CA GLY A 252 13.54 6.98 25.99
C GLY A 252 13.96 8.27 25.28
N GLY A 253 13.46 9.43 25.74
CA GLY A 253 13.74 10.74 25.17
C GLY A 253 13.20 10.93 23.76
N VAL A 254 13.95 11.67 22.95
CA VAL A 254 13.61 11.92 21.54
C VAL A 254 14.18 10.81 20.67
N GLN A 255 13.26 10.00 20.14
CA GLN A 255 13.52 8.84 19.28
C GLN A 255 13.28 9.19 17.80
N SER A 256 13.69 8.34 16.86
CA SER A 256 13.60 8.59 15.41
C SER A 256 12.21 9.03 14.95
N GLN A 257 11.18 8.25 15.30
CA GLN A 257 9.79 8.53 14.91
C GLN A 257 9.24 9.83 15.54
N SER A 258 9.78 10.26 16.70
CA SER A 258 9.44 11.57 17.28
C SER A 258 9.91 12.72 16.37
N ILE A 259 11.04 12.55 15.68
CA ILE A 259 11.56 13.51 14.70
C ILE A 259 10.66 13.51 13.46
N THR A 260 10.23 12.33 12.98
CA THR A 260 9.29 12.21 11.85
C THR A 260 7.95 12.89 12.14
N VAL A 261 7.32 12.57 13.27
CA VAL A 261 6.05 13.20 13.71
C VAL A 261 6.20 14.72 13.86
N ASP A 262 7.32 15.19 14.41
CA ASP A 262 7.57 16.62 14.56
C ASP A 262 7.81 17.34 13.21
N ARG A 263 8.44 16.68 12.25
CA ARG A 263 8.60 17.13 10.85
C ARG A 263 7.24 17.24 10.15
N GLN A 264 6.32 16.29 10.39
CA GLN A 264 4.94 16.34 9.88
C GLN A 264 4.15 17.50 10.52
N MET A 265 4.21 17.66 11.84
CA MET A 265 3.61 18.81 12.53
C MET A 265 4.19 20.16 12.06
N ARG A 266 5.48 20.22 11.71
CA ARG A 266 6.10 21.41 11.09
C ARG A 266 5.60 21.65 9.67
N ARG A 267 5.49 20.60 8.82
CA ARG A 267 4.96 20.67 7.45
C ARG A 267 3.54 21.22 7.41
N TYR A 268 2.68 20.80 8.33
CA TYR A 268 1.28 21.26 8.42
C TYR A 268 1.07 22.49 9.32
N GLU A 269 2.14 23.16 9.73
CA GLU A 269 2.06 24.41 10.50
C GLU A 269 1.19 24.30 11.78
N VAL A 270 1.26 23.17 12.48
CA VAL A 270 0.42 22.87 13.66
C VAL A 270 1.09 23.36 14.96
N PRO A 271 0.44 24.23 15.76
CA PRO A 271 0.84 24.55 17.14
C PRO A 271 0.84 23.30 18.04
N ARG A 272 1.86 23.15 18.91
CA ARG A 272 2.02 21.93 19.72
C ARG A 272 2.42 22.21 21.16
N LEU A 273 1.90 21.39 22.08
CA LEU A 273 2.43 21.21 23.43
C LEU A 273 3.32 19.97 23.44
N ALA A 274 4.36 19.95 24.28
CA ALA A 274 5.11 18.73 24.58
C ALA A 274 4.66 18.17 25.94
N PHE A 275 4.46 16.87 26.05
CA PHE A 275 4.15 16.19 27.31
C PHE A 275 5.17 15.08 27.60
N ILE A 276 5.99 15.27 28.65
CA ILE A 276 6.92 14.24 29.13
C ILE A 276 6.14 13.27 30.02
N ASN A 277 5.80 12.12 29.45
CA ASN A 277 5.07 11.05 30.12
C ASN A 277 6.03 10.01 30.74
N LYS A 278 5.46 9.13 31.57
CA LYS A 278 6.14 7.99 32.21
C LYS A 278 7.22 8.37 33.23
N LEU A 279 7.06 9.50 33.93
CA LEU A 279 7.96 9.90 35.03
C LEU A 279 8.03 8.89 36.20
N ASP A 280 7.11 7.93 36.21
CA ASP A 280 7.02 6.82 37.16
C ASP A 280 7.98 5.65 36.91
N ARG A 281 8.63 5.58 35.74
CA ARG A 281 9.58 4.50 35.40
C ARG A 281 10.99 4.79 35.93
N MET A 282 11.69 3.74 36.37
CA MET A 282 13.12 3.77 36.67
C MET A 282 13.92 4.40 35.52
N GLY A 283 14.84 5.33 35.83
CA GLY A 283 15.63 6.08 34.87
C GLY A 283 14.90 7.25 34.19
N ALA A 284 13.81 7.74 34.76
CA ALA A 284 13.08 8.91 34.27
C ALA A 284 13.86 10.22 34.49
N ASP A 285 14.22 10.91 33.41
CA ASP A 285 14.96 12.18 33.46
C ASP A 285 14.33 13.21 32.49
N PRO A 286 13.41 14.08 32.97
CA PRO A 286 12.74 15.06 32.12
C PRO A 286 13.69 16.13 31.56
N TRP A 287 14.79 16.44 32.26
CA TRP A 287 15.73 17.48 31.85
C TRP A 287 16.57 17.02 30.65
N LYS A 288 16.99 15.75 30.65
CA LYS A 288 17.56 15.07 29.48
C LYS A 288 16.60 15.05 28.28
N VAL A 289 15.31 14.78 28.49
CA VAL A 289 14.33 14.80 27.39
C VAL A 289 14.17 16.21 26.81
N MET A 290 14.09 17.23 27.66
CA MET A 290 14.00 18.64 27.25
C MET A 290 15.23 19.10 26.48
N ASN A 291 16.43 18.75 26.96
CA ASN A 291 17.69 19.03 26.25
C ASN A 291 17.75 18.30 24.89
N GLN A 292 17.17 17.09 24.77
CA GLN A 292 17.04 16.41 23.48
C GLN A 292 15.98 17.03 22.55
N ALA A 293 14.91 17.63 23.07
CA ALA A 293 13.95 18.39 22.26
C ALA A 293 14.61 19.65 21.70
N ARG A 294 15.30 20.42 22.56
CA ARG A 294 16.10 21.59 22.16
C ARG A 294 17.16 21.23 21.11
N SER A 295 17.93 20.16 21.29
CA SER A 295 19.03 19.81 20.37
C SER A 295 18.60 19.04 19.11
N LYS A 296 17.80 17.97 19.24
CA LYS A 296 17.44 17.09 18.09
C LYS A 296 16.24 17.59 17.31
N LEU A 297 15.19 18.05 18.00
CA LEU A 297 14.00 18.59 17.33
C LEU A 297 14.21 20.06 16.92
N ARG A 298 15.21 20.75 17.48
CA ARG A 298 15.45 22.19 17.34
C ARG A 298 14.26 23.01 17.89
N HIS A 299 13.70 22.54 19.02
CA HIS A 299 12.57 23.18 19.70
C HIS A 299 13.00 24.28 20.66
N HIS A 300 12.61 25.51 20.36
CA HIS A 300 12.60 26.60 21.34
C HIS A 300 11.48 26.31 22.36
N SER A 301 11.88 25.94 23.58
CA SER A 301 11.01 25.22 24.52
C SER A 301 11.51 25.34 25.96
N ALA A 302 10.59 25.40 26.92
CA ALA A 302 10.90 25.44 28.35
C ALA A 302 9.83 24.71 29.18
N ALA A 303 10.17 24.34 30.41
CA ALA A 303 9.25 23.75 31.36
C ALA A 303 8.18 24.77 31.79
N VAL A 304 6.91 24.37 31.71
CA VAL A 304 5.81 25.02 32.44
C VAL A 304 5.67 24.42 33.85
N GLN A 305 6.19 23.20 34.05
CA GLN A 305 6.01 22.39 35.26
C GLN A 305 7.28 21.68 35.71
N ILE A 306 7.38 21.41 37.02
CA ILE A 306 8.45 20.61 37.65
C ILE A 306 7.82 19.41 38.38
N PRO A 307 8.37 18.19 38.30
CA PRO A 307 7.89 17.06 39.10
C PRO A 307 8.38 17.12 40.55
N ILE A 308 7.47 16.84 41.48
CA ILE A 308 7.77 16.67 42.90
C ILE A 308 8.14 15.20 43.12
N GLY A 309 9.44 14.91 43.18
CA GLY A 309 9.99 13.54 43.13
C GLY A 309 9.96 12.91 41.74
N LEU A 310 10.56 11.73 41.60
CA LEU A 310 10.64 10.94 40.36
C LEU A 310 10.39 9.45 40.67
N GLU A 311 10.17 8.63 39.65
CA GLU A 311 10.05 7.16 39.75
C GLU A 311 8.89 6.74 40.69
N ASP A 312 9.18 6.03 41.79
CA ASP A 312 8.20 5.70 42.82
C ASP A 312 7.92 6.85 43.80
N ASP A 313 8.84 7.81 43.93
CA ASP A 313 8.68 9.00 44.78
C ASP A 313 7.92 10.15 44.10
N PHE A 314 7.52 10.02 42.83
CA PHE A 314 6.75 11.02 42.08
C PHE A 314 5.35 11.25 42.70
N LYS A 315 5.18 12.37 43.41
CA LYS A 315 4.00 12.70 44.23
C LYS A 315 3.07 13.72 43.58
N GLY A 316 3.63 14.76 42.95
CA GLY A 316 2.88 15.89 42.41
C GLY A 316 3.68 16.71 41.39
N LEU A 317 3.19 17.89 41.04
CA LEU A 317 3.81 18.82 40.10
C LEU A 317 3.81 20.24 40.69
N VAL A 318 4.83 21.04 40.39
CA VAL A 318 4.82 22.49 40.61
C VAL A 318 4.53 23.20 39.28
N ASP A 319 3.60 24.14 39.29
CA ASP A 319 3.24 25.06 38.20
C ASP A 319 4.07 26.33 38.30
N LEU A 320 4.84 26.66 37.26
CA LEU A 320 5.75 27.80 37.23
C LEU A 320 5.10 29.12 36.81
N VAL A 321 3.88 29.08 36.28
CA VAL A 321 3.11 30.29 35.93
C VAL A 321 2.40 30.80 37.17
N ASN A 322 1.68 29.90 37.88
CA ASN A 322 0.94 30.24 39.10
C ASN A 322 1.77 30.14 40.39
N MET A 323 2.97 29.53 40.36
CA MET A 323 3.82 29.23 41.52
C MET A 323 3.11 28.45 42.63
N LYS A 324 2.49 27.32 42.26
CA LYS A 324 1.74 26.43 43.19
C LYS A 324 2.05 24.96 42.95
N ALA A 325 1.90 24.15 43.99
CA ALA A 325 2.02 22.69 43.92
C ALA A 325 0.64 22.04 43.72
N TYR A 326 0.58 21.03 42.84
CA TYR A 326 -0.58 20.17 42.60
C TYR A 326 -0.26 18.75 43.07
N TYR A 327 -0.98 18.27 44.08
CA TYR A 327 -0.95 16.89 44.55
C TYR A 327 -2.20 16.13 44.11
N PHE A 328 -2.04 14.84 43.80
CA PHE A 328 -3.09 14.01 43.21
C PHE A 328 -3.51 12.93 44.20
N HIS A 329 -4.73 13.04 44.73
CA HIS A 329 -5.28 12.13 45.73
C HIS A 329 -6.47 11.31 45.20
N GLY A 330 -6.70 10.15 45.83
CA GLY A 330 -7.66 9.13 45.37
C GLY A 330 -6.99 8.06 44.49
N SER A 331 -7.66 6.91 44.33
CA SER A 331 -7.17 5.76 43.55
C SER A 331 -6.85 6.12 42.09
N SER A 332 -7.71 6.94 41.49
CA SER A 332 -7.56 7.41 40.10
C SER A 332 -7.02 8.85 40.01
N GLY A 333 -6.44 9.41 41.08
CA GLY A 333 -5.90 10.79 41.08
C GLY A 333 -6.93 11.90 40.88
N GLU A 334 -8.20 11.63 41.16
CA GLU A 334 -9.35 12.52 40.88
C GLU A 334 -9.33 13.83 41.67
N LYS A 335 -8.82 13.81 42.90
CA LYS A 335 -8.79 14.98 43.78
C LYS A 335 -7.43 15.66 43.65
N VAL A 336 -7.36 16.65 42.76
CA VAL A 336 -6.25 17.60 42.71
C VAL A 336 -6.37 18.52 43.92
N VAL A 337 -5.34 18.52 44.77
CA VAL A 337 -5.19 19.43 45.91
C VAL A 337 -4.09 20.43 45.55
N THR A 338 -4.38 21.72 45.72
CA THR A 338 -3.44 22.80 45.41
C THR A 338 -2.86 23.35 46.71
N GLU A 339 -1.54 23.32 46.83
CA GLU A 339 -0.77 23.80 47.98
C GLU A 339 0.33 24.77 47.53
N ASP A 340 1.02 25.39 48.48
CA ASP A 340 2.20 26.21 48.18
C ASP A 340 3.41 25.33 47.80
N VAL A 341 4.44 25.93 47.18
CA VAL A 341 5.62 25.20 46.70
C VAL A 341 6.43 24.65 47.90
N PRO A 342 6.79 23.35 47.93
CA PRO A 342 7.65 22.80 48.98
C PRO A 342 9.02 23.48 49.01
N ALA A 343 9.52 23.83 50.20
CA ALA A 343 10.81 24.50 50.38
C ALA A 343 11.98 23.76 49.68
N ASP A 344 11.98 22.43 49.69
CA ASP A 344 12.96 21.58 49.00
C ASP A 344 13.01 21.81 47.47
N HIS A 345 11.92 22.30 46.88
CA HIS A 345 11.75 22.52 45.43
C HIS A 345 11.65 24.01 45.08
N GLU A 346 11.51 24.91 46.06
CA GLU A 346 11.30 26.36 45.86
C GLU A 346 12.46 27.01 45.06
N ALA A 347 13.71 26.71 45.42
CA ALA A 347 14.89 27.22 44.72
C ALA A 347 14.93 26.79 43.23
N LEU A 348 14.54 25.53 42.94
CA LEU A 348 14.47 25.01 41.58
C LEU A 348 13.28 25.60 40.81
N ALA A 349 12.15 25.84 41.47
CA ALA A 349 10.99 26.53 40.89
C ALA A 349 11.33 27.98 40.51
N ILE A 350 12.07 28.70 41.35
CA ILE A 350 12.54 30.06 41.05
C ILE A 350 13.52 30.05 39.86
N GLU A 351 14.50 29.12 39.84
CA GLU A 351 15.44 28.96 38.72
C GLU A 351 14.70 28.71 37.40
N LYS A 352 13.77 27.74 37.37
CA LYS A 352 13.06 27.36 36.14
C LYS A 352 11.94 28.31 35.75
N ARG A 353 11.34 29.06 36.68
CA ARG A 353 10.48 30.19 36.34
C ARG A 353 11.28 31.30 35.66
N ARG A 354 12.52 31.55 36.09
CA ARG A 354 13.41 32.51 35.41
C ARG A 354 13.79 32.00 34.01
N GLU A 355 14.18 30.73 33.88
CA GLU A 355 14.45 30.11 32.56
C GLU A 355 13.22 30.17 31.62
N LEU A 356 12.01 29.93 32.14
CA LEU A 356 10.76 30.05 31.38
C LEU A 356 10.51 31.48 30.90
N VAL A 357 10.69 32.49 31.77
CA VAL A 357 10.54 33.91 31.43
C VAL A 357 11.60 34.35 30.42
N GLU A 358 12.88 34.03 30.66
CA GLU A 358 13.99 34.29 29.74
C GLU A 358 13.65 33.76 28.33
N VAL A 359 13.32 32.48 28.23
CA VAL A 359 13.02 31.82 26.95
C VAL A 359 11.76 32.40 26.28
N VAL A 360 10.66 32.67 26.99
CA VAL A 360 9.47 33.27 26.35
C VAL A 360 9.73 34.72 25.93
N SER A 361 10.60 35.45 26.64
CA SER A 361 10.98 36.83 26.27
C SER A 361 11.81 36.91 24.97
N GLU A 362 12.52 35.84 24.57
CA GLU A 362 13.24 35.80 23.27
C GLU A 362 12.29 35.77 22.05
N VAL A 363 11.01 35.45 22.25
CA VAL A 363 10.04 35.19 21.17
C VAL A 363 8.77 36.03 21.23
N ASP A 364 8.47 36.66 22.37
CA ASP A 364 7.30 37.53 22.55
C ASP A 364 7.68 38.98 22.89
N ASP A 365 7.39 39.89 21.96
CA ASP A 365 7.87 41.28 22.02
C ASP A 365 7.33 42.05 23.26
N LYS A 366 6.08 41.81 23.67
CA LYS A 366 5.51 42.43 24.90
C LYS A 366 6.25 41.96 26.16
N LEU A 367 6.53 40.67 26.26
CA LEU A 367 7.21 40.10 27.43
C LEU A 367 8.69 40.53 27.45
N ALA A 368 9.31 40.71 26.27
CA ALA A 368 10.65 41.27 26.14
C ALA A 368 10.74 42.70 26.69
N GLU A 369 9.80 43.59 26.33
CA GLU A 369 9.78 44.97 26.82
C GLU A 369 9.66 45.04 28.36
N ALA A 370 8.78 44.24 28.97
CA ALA A 370 8.63 44.16 30.42
C ALA A 370 9.90 43.57 31.10
N PHE A 371 10.45 42.48 30.56
CA PHE A 371 11.64 41.82 31.10
C PHE A 371 12.90 42.70 31.03
N LEU A 372 13.11 43.41 29.92
CA LEU A 372 14.22 44.35 29.75
C LEU A 372 14.10 45.62 30.62
N SER A 373 12.91 45.88 31.16
CA SER A 373 12.61 47.03 32.02
C SER A 373 12.62 46.67 33.53
N ASP A 374 13.01 45.44 33.89
CA ASP A 374 12.90 44.87 35.24
C ASP A 374 11.46 44.94 35.84
N GLU A 375 10.42 44.94 34.99
CA GLU A 375 9.04 45.01 35.46
C GLU A 375 8.52 43.65 36.00
N PRO A 376 7.69 43.65 37.06
CA PRO A 376 7.24 42.43 37.71
C PRO A 376 6.14 41.71 36.89
N ILE A 377 6.56 40.82 35.98
CA ILE A 377 5.69 39.99 35.13
C ILE A 377 4.65 39.22 35.96
N SER A 378 3.37 39.48 35.68
CA SER A 378 2.25 38.79 36.33
C SER A 378 2.02 37.40 35.72
N PRO A 379 1.35 36.47 36.44
CA PRO A 379 0.96 35.17 35.89
C PRO A 379 0.10 35.26 34.63
N ALA A 380 -0.78 36.27 34.54
CA ALA A 380 -1.70 36.44 33.41
C ALA A 380 -0.98 36.93 32.14
N ASP A 381 -0.03 37.87 32.29
CA ASP A 381 0.76 38.36 31.16
C ASP A 381 1.67 37.25 30.61
N LEU A 382 2.23 36.42 31.51
CA LEU A 382 3.01 35.23 31.15
C LEU A 382 2.13 34.17 30.45
N GLU A 383 0.89 33.95 30.91
CA GLU A 383 -0.05 33.02 30.27
C GLU A 383 -0.43 33.50 28.85
N GLU A 384 -0.70 34.81 28.67
CA GLU A 384 -0.98 35.39 27.36
C GLU A 384 0.26 35.33 26.43
N ALA A 385 1.46 35.61 26.94
CA ALA A 385 2.71 35.52 26.17
C ALA A 385 3.00 34.08 25.72
N ILE A 386 2.85 33.09 26.61
CA ILE A 386 2.99 31.66 26.25
C ILE A 386 1.95 31.28 25.20
N ARG A 387 0.68 31.70 25.34
CA ARG A 387 -0.36 31.44 24.33
C ARG A 387 0.01 32.04 22.97
N ARG A 388 0.38 33.32 22.92
CA ARG A 388 0.75 34.01 21.67
C ARG A 388 1.97 33.37 21.00
N ALA A 389 3.02 33.05 21.76
CA ALA A 389 4.22 32.38 21.24
C ALA A 389 3.95 30.93 20.76
N THR A 390 3.03 30.21 21.41
CA THR A 390 2.62 28.83 21.03
C THR A 390 1.81 28.83 19.73
N ILE A 391 0.81 29.71 19.60
CA ILE A 391 -0.01 29.84 18.38
C ILE A 391 0.86 30.35 17.21
N ALA A 392 1.79 31.26 17.46
CA ALA A 392 2.80 31.70 16.50
C ALA A 392 3.86 30.62 16.17
N ARG A 393 3.83 29.45 16.83
CA ARG A 393 4.73 28.30 16.63
C ARG A 393 6.21 28.63 16.90
N LYS A 394 6.49 29.75 17.57
CA LYS A 394 7.83 30.13 18.02
C LYS A 394 8.25 29.33 19.25
N PHE A 395 7.32 29.01 20.15
CA PHE A 395 7.57 28.34 21.43
C PHE A 395 6.80 27.01 21.54
N VAL A 396 7.38 26.04 22.25
CA VAL A 396 6.72 24.77 22.62
C VAL A 396 6.69 24.63 24.16
N PRO A 397 5.53 24.79 24.80
CA PRO A 397 5.38 24.59 26.24
C PRO A 397 5.58 23.11 26.63
N VAL A 398 6.41 22.84 27.64
CA VAL A 398 6.68 21.48 28.12
C VAL A 398 5.94 21.19 29.43
N PHE A 399 4.98 20.28 29.35
CA PHE A 399 4.23 19.69 30.46
C PHE A 399 4.84 18.34 30.88
N MET A 400 4.53 17.89 32.10
CA MET A 400 5.19 16.73 32.72
C MET A 400 4.19 15.86 33.50
N GLY A 401 4.34 14.53 33.47
CA GLY A 401 3.44 13.65 34.24
C GLY A 401 3.62 12.14 34.07
N SER A 402 2.62 11.41 34.57
CA SER A 402 2.45 9.97 34.38
C SER A 402 0.97 9.64 34.13
N ALA A 403 0.66 9.28 32.88
CA ALA A 403 -0.65 8.74 32.52
C ALA A 403 -0.88 7.31 33.08
N PHE A 404 0.13 6.66 33.65
CA PHE A 404 -0.01 5.36 34.31
C PHE A 404 -0.37 5.52 35.79
N LYS A 405 0.42 6.29 36.56
CA LYS A 405 0.17 6.60 37.98
C LYS A 405 -0.85 7.74 38.18
N ASN A 406 -1.73 8.02 37.21
CA ASN A 406 -2.85 8.96 37.30
C ASN A 406 -2.46 10.38 37.76
N LYS A 407 -1.36 10.94 37.24
CA LYS A 407 -0.76 12.20 37.72
C LYS A 407 -0.38 13.12 36.55
N GLY A 408 -0.80 14.39 36.63
CA GLY A 408 -0.44 15.43 35.64
C GLY A 408 -1.30 15.52 34.39
N VAL A 409 -2.35 14.70 34.25
CA VAL A 409 -3.23 14.72 33.08
C VAL A 409 -4.20 15.92 33.12
N GLN A 410 -4.72 16.27 34.30
CA GLN A 410 -5.65 17.40 34.45
C GLN A 410 -4.96 18.76 34.20
N PRO A 411 -3.74 19.04 34.71
CA PRO A 411 -3.00 20.24 34.33
C PRO A 411 -2.62 20.30 32.85
N LEU A 412 -2.42 19.14 32.18
CA LEU A 412 -2.23 19.10 30.72
C LEU A 412 -3.51 19.50 29.98
N LEU A 413 -4.69 19.04 30.43
CA LEU A 413 -5.98 19.46 29.87
C LEU A 413 -6.25 20.94 30.07
N ASP A 414 -5.86 21.50 31.21
CA ASP A 414 -5.94 22.95 31.44
C ASP A 414 -4.99 23.71 30.49
N GLY A 415 -3.76 23.23 30.31
CA GLY A 415 -2.81 23.74 29.32
C GLY A 415 -3.31 23.66 27.87
N VAL A 416 -4.09 22.65 27.51
CA VAL A 416 -4.76 22.55 26.20
C VAL A 416 -5.78 23.69 26.02
N LEU A 417 -6.53 24.05 27.06
CA LEU A 417 -7.48 25.16 26.97
C LEU A 417 -6.76 26.51 26.86
N SER A 418 -5.76 26.74 27.73
CA SER A 418 -5.01 28.00 27.81
C SER A 418 -4.09 28.26 26.62
N TYR A 419 -3.36 27.26 26.11
CA TYR A 419 -2.25 27.50 25.17
C TYR A 419 -2.48 27.03 23.72
N LEU A 420 -3.39 26.07 23.48
CA LEU A 420 -3.72 25.68 22.10
C LEU A 420 -4.84 26.55 21.51
N PRO A 421 -4.86 26.75 20.19
CA PRO A 421 -5.80 27.64 19.53
C PRO A 421 -7.22 27.08 19.44
N CYS A 422 -8.18 27.97 19.24
CA CYS A 422 -9.51 27.63 18.73
C CYS A 422 -9.53 27.68 17.18
N PRO A 423 -10.55 27.10 16.51
CA PRO A 423 -10.57 26.98 15.05
C PRO A 423 -10.56 28.32 14.29
N THR A 424 -10.91 29.43 14.94
CA THR A 424 -10.90 30.79 14.36
C THR A 424 -9.57 31.52 14.48
N GLU A 425 -8.61 31.00 15.27
CA GLU A 425 -7.25 31.56 15.37
C GLU A 425 -6.28 30.92 14.35
N VAL A 426 -6.64 29.78 13.75
CA VAL A 426 -5.81 29.06 12.78
C VAL A 426 -6.13 29.52 11.36
N SER A 427 -5.12 30.08 10.66
CA SER A 427 -5.24 30.44 9.25
C SER A 427 -5.26 29.19 8.37
N ASN A 428 -6.38 28.94 7.71
CA ASN A 428 -6.60 27.79 6.85
C ASN A 428 -6.64 28.19 5.37
N TYR A 429 -6.10 27.35 4.49
CA TYR A 429 -5.96 27.65 3.06
C TYR A 429 -6.54 26.54 2.17
N ALA A 430 -7.21 26.94 1.10
CA ALA A 430 -7.63 26.08 0.00
C ALA A 430 -6.95 26.49 -1.32
N LEU A 431 -7.02 25.63 -2.33
CA LEU A 431 -6.54 25.87 -3.69
C LEU A 431 -7.74 26.01 -4.64
N ASP A 432 -7.79 27.09 -5.43
CA ASP A 432 -8.84 27.32 -6.41
C ASP A 432 -8.52 26.63 -7.74
N GLN A 433 -9.19 25.51 -8.03
CA GLN A 433 -9.02 24.80 -9.31
C GLN A 433 -9.44 25.64 -10.52
N SER A 434 -10.31 26.64 -10.35
CA SER A 434 -10.71 27.52 -11.45
C SER A 434 -9.63 28.55 -11.84
N LYS A 435 -8.60 28.72 -10.99
CA LYS A 435 -7.50 29.66 -11.16
C LYS A 435 -6.12 29.02 -11.03
N ASN A 436 -5.96 27.80 -11.54
CA ASN A 436 -4.66 27.12 -11.57
C ASN A 436 -4.02 27.00 -10.16
N GLU A 437 -4.83 26.60 -9.17
CA GLU A 437 -4.43 26.34 -7.77
C GLU A 437 -3.94 27.56 -6.99
N GLU A 438 -4.48 28.76 -7.30
CA GLU A 438 -4.29 29.95 -6.46
C GLU A 438 -4.70 29.67 -5.00
N LYS A 439 -3.84 30.04 -4.04
CA LYS A 439 -4.11 29.88 -2.60
C LYS A 439 -5.15 30.90 -2.12
N VAL A 440 -6.29 30.41 -1.67
CA VAL A 440 -7.38 31.19 -1.05
C VAL A 440 -7.36 30.96 0.45
N THR A 441 -7.36 32.04 1.24
CA THR A 441 -7.51 31.95 2.71
C THR A 441 -8.99 31.76 3.04
N LEU A 442 -9.31 30.75 3.85
CA LEU A 442 -10.67 30.49 4.32
C LEU A 442 -11.00 31.37 5.53
N SER A 443 -12.22 31.89 5.59
CA SER A 443 -12.62 32.88 6.61
C SER A 443 -12.98 32.28 7.97
N GLY A 444 -13.22 30.97 8.03
CA GLY A 444 -13.75 30.30 9.23
C GLY A 444 -15.21 30.66 9.57
N SER A 445 -15.90 31.42 8.72
CA SER A 445 -17.27 31.86 8.97
C SER A 445 -18.34 30.86 8.48
N PRO A 446 -19.51 30.79 9.12
CA PRO A 446 -20.64 29.99 8.65
C PRO A 446 -21.43 30.65 7.51
N ASP A 447 -21.25 31.96 7.28
CA ASP A 447 -21.91 32.70 6.19
C ASP A 447 -21.19 32.58 4.83
N GLY A 448 -19.97 32.02 4.82
CA GLY A 448 -19.22 31.70 3.60
C GLY A 448 -19.73 30.44 2.86
N PRO A 449 -19.21 30.17 1.64
CA PRO A 449 -19.55 28.96 0.90
C PRO A 449 -19.06 27.71 1.65
N LEU A 450 -19.79 26.60 1.50
CA LEU A 450 -19.40 25.36 2.19
C LEU A 450 -18.04 24.86 1.67
N VAL A 451 -17.10 24.63 2.58
CA VAL A 451 -15.83 23.93 2.32
C VAL A 451 -15.59 22.91 3.44
N ALA A 452 -15.61 21.62 3.10
CA ALA A 452 -15.40 20.52 4.04
C ALA A 452 -14.45 19.45 3.47
N LEU A 453 -13.62 18.86 4.32
CA LEU A 453 -12.63 17.85 3.95
C LEU A 453 -13.00 16.48 4.54
N ALA A 454 -13.09 15.46 3.69
CA ALA A 454 -13.14 14.07 4.15
C ALA A 454 -11.76 13.59 4.57
N PHE A 455 -11.63 13.04 5.78
CA PHE A 455 -10.33 12.61 6.33
C PHE A 455 -10.32 11.18 6.86
N LYS A 456 -11.39 10.70 7.51
CA LYS A 456 -11.55 9.29 7.87
C LYS A 456 -12.76 8.70 7.15
N LEU A 457 -12.59 7.49 6.63
CA LEU A 457 -13.67 6.64 6.13
C LEU A 457 -13.80 5.44 7.07
N GLU A 458 -15.02 5.05 7.39
CA GLU A 458 -15.31 3.92 8.28
C GLU A 458 -16.55 3.18 7.76
N GLU A 459 -16.45 1.88 7.47
CA GLU A 459 -17.61 1.11 6.99
C GLU A 459 -18.25 0.33 8.15
N GLY A 460 -19.30 0.89 8.72
CA GLY A 460 -20.05 0.26 9.80
C GLY A 460 -21.13 -0.70 9.29
N ARG A 461 -21.78 -1.42 10.22
CA ARG A 461 -22.94 -2.30 9.93
C ARG A 461 -24.12 -1.61 9.24
N PHE A 462 -24.14 -0.28 9.26
CA PHE A 462 -25.17 0.58 8.66
C PHE A 462 -24.70 1.31 7.39
N GLY A 463 -23.55 0.90 6.83
CA GLY A 463 -22.92 1.48 5.64
C GLY A 463 -21.75 2.42 5.96
N GLN A 464 -21.22 3.04 4.89
CA GLN A 464 -20.08 3.95 4.96
C GLN A 464 -20.42 5.25 5.72
N LEU A 465 -19.63 5.51 6.76
CA LEU A 465 -19.47 6.77 7.47
C LEU A 465 -18.27 7.52 6.87
N THR A 466 -18.49 8.78 6.50
CA THR A 466 -17.45 9.70 6.04
C THR A 466 -17.30 10.81 7.07
N TYR A 467 -16.14 10.88 7.73
CA TYR A 467 -15.82 11.95 8.67
C TYR A 467 -15.33 13.18 7.92
N LEU A 468 -16.03 14.29 8.12
CA LEU A 468 -15.77 15.61 7.54
C LEU A 468 -15.28 16.58 8.62
N ARG A 469 -14.25 17.38 8.33
CA ARG A 469 -14.02 18.67 9.01
C ARG A 469 -14.55 19.78 8.12
N ILE A 470 -15.39 20.65 8.68
CA ILE A 470 -15.90 21.86 8.01
C ILE A 470 -14.92 22.99 8.30
N TYR A 471 -14.44 23.68 7.26
CA TYR A 471 -13.56 24.85 7.40
C TYR A 471 -14.29 26.17 7.15
N GLU A 472 -15.30 26.18 6.28
CA GLU A 472 -16.13 27.35 5.98
C GLU A 472 -17.57 26.92 5.64
N GLY A 473 -18.54 27.79 5.90
CA GLY A 473 -19.97 27.57 5.67
C GLY A 473 -20.65 26.64 6.68
N VAL A 474 -21.81 26.12 6.28
CA VAL A 474 -22.71 25.26 7.07
C VAL A 474 -23.18 24.08 6.21
N ILE A 475 -23.32 22.90 6.82
CA ILE A 475 -23.92 21.71 6.19
C ILE A 475 -25.18 21.29 6.95
N ASN A 476 -26.29 21.09 6.25
CA ASN A 476 -27.57 20.68 6.83
C ASN A 476 -27.98 19.28 6.35
N LYS A 477 -28.79 18.61 7.17
CA LYS A 477 -29.38 17.31 6.85
C LYS A 477 -30.37 17.47 5.68
N GLY A 478 -30.03 16.87 4.54
CA GLY A 478 -30.82 16.92 3.30
C GLY A 478 -30.18 17.74 2.18
N ASP A 479 -29.09 18.47 2.44
CA ASP A 479 -28.40 19.28 1.44
C ASP A 479 -27.74 18.45 0.33
N PHE A 480 -27.40 19.10 -0.78
CA PHE A 480 -26.62 18.53 -1.87
C PHE A 480 -25.22 19.13 -1.87
N ILE A 481 -24.23 18.31 -1.53
CA ILE A 481 -22.80 18.65 -1.58
C ILE A 481 -22.17 18.14 -2.88
N VAL A 482 -21.07 18.76 -3.30
CA VAL A 482 -20.34 18.43 -4.52
C VAL A 482 -18.92 18.03 -4.18
N ASN A 483 -18.54 16.80 -4.52
CA ASN A 483 -17.16 16.34 -4.43
C ASN A 483 -16.36 17.03 -5.56
N VAL A 484 -15.35 17.82 -5.21
CA VAL A 484 -14.64 18.67 -6.19
C VAL A 484 -13.74 17.84 -7.13
N ASN A 485 -13.13 16.76 -6.63
CA ASN A 485 -12.25 15.88 -7.41
C ASN A 485 -13.01 15.08 -8.47
N THR A 486 -14.22 14.60 -8.16
CA THR A 486 -15.02 13.76 -9.06
C THR A 486 -16.16 14.51 -9.77
N GLY A 487 -16.43 15.76 -9.39
CA GLY A 487 -17.56 16.56 -9.88
C GLY A 487 -18.95 16.03 -9.48
N LYS A 488 -19.03 14.94 -8.72
CA LYS A 488 -20.29 14.28 -8.36
C LYS A 488 -21.06 15.08 -7.31
N LYS A 489 -22.34 15.34 -7.57
CA LYS A 489 -23.29 15.85 -6.58
C LYS A 489 -23.83 14.69 -5.76
N VAL A 490 -23.75 14.79 -4.43
CA VAL A 490 -24.19 13.77 -3.47
C VAL A 490 -25.13 14.44 -2.45
N LYS A 491 -26.21 13.76 -2.08
CA LYS A 491 -27.13 14.25 -1.04
C LYS A 491 -26.65 13.80 0.34
N VAL A 492 -26.83 14.63 1.36
CA VAL A 492 -26.57 14.33 2.78
C VAL A 492 -27.83 13.70 3.41
N PRO A 493 -27.92 12.37 3.65
CA PRO A 493 -29.15 11.74 4.15
C PRO A 493 -29.28 11.81 5.68
N ARG A 494 -28.17 11.64 6.40
CA ARG A 494 -28.02 11.82 7.84
C ARG A 494 -26.67 12.49 8.10
N LEU A 495 -26.69 13.44 9.02
CA LEU A 495 -25.53 14.12 9.58
C LEU A 495 -25.48 13.72 11.06
N VAL A 496 -24.32 13.26 11.53
CA VAL A 496 -24.19 12.61 12.85
C VAL A 496 -22.94 13.14 13.56
N ARG A 497 -23.04 13.38 14.87
CA ARG A 497 -21.87 13.50 15.73
C ARG A 497 -21.61 12.14 16.38
N MET A 498 -20.40 11.62 16.18
CA MET A 498 -19.99 10.33 16.75
C MET A 498 -19.64 10.51 18.23
N HIS A 499 -20.26 9.74 19.11
CA HIS A 499 -19.96 9.73 20.54
C HIS A 499 -19.35 8.39 20.95
N SER A 500 -18.02 8.23 20.75
CA SER A 500 -17.35 6.92 20.83
C SER A 500 -18.06 5.92 19.91
N ASN A 501 -18.89 5.03 20.47
CA ASN A 501 -19.61 3.99 19.72
C ASN A 501 -21.09 4.34 19.48
N GLU A 502 -21.58 5.46 20.03
CA GLU A 502 -22.95 5.94 19.91
C GLU A 502 -23.06 7.06 18.85
N MET A 503 -24.28 7.31 18.35
CA MET A 503 -24.52 8.20 17.20
C MET A 503 -25.58 9.25 17.54
N GLU A 504 -25.18 10.52 17.67
CA GLU A 504 -26.07 11.67 17.85
C GLU A 504 -26.51 12.20 16.47
N ASP A 505 -27.78 11.99 16.08
CA ASP A 505 -28.36 12.59 14.86
C ASP A 505 -28.50 14.12 15.01
N ILE A 506 -27.77 14.88 14.19
CA ILE A 506 -27.79 16.35 14.19
C ILE A 506 -28.41 16.89 12.89
N GLN A 507 -28.99 18.09 12.96
CA GLN A 507 -29.70 18.70 11.80
C GLN A 507 -28.79 19.62 10.98
N GLN A 508 -27.80 20.25 11.60
CA GLN A 508 -26.88 21.23 11.02
C GLN A 508 -25.50 21.13 11.70
N ALA A 509 -24.44 21.49 10.99
CA ALA A 509 -23.09 21.67 11.56
C ALA A 509 -22.35 22.81 10.86
N HIS A 510 -21.45 23.46 11.61
CA HIS A 510 -20.83 24.75 11.24
C HIS A 510 -19.32 24.62 11.03
N ALA A 511 -18.72 25.62 10.37
CA ALA A 511 -17.27 25.81 10.30
C ALA A 511 -16.55 25.56 11.64
N GLY A 512 -15.39 24.91 11.59
CA GLY A 512 -14.60 24.50 12.76
C GLY A 512 -15.00 23.16 13.39
N GLN A 513 -16.17 22.59 13.04
CA GLN A 513 -16.66 21.33 13.61
C GLN A 513 -16.25 20.09 12.80
N ILE A 514 -16.10 18.96 13.52
CA ILE A 514 -15.91 17.62 12.96
C ILE A 514 -17.23 16.84 13.09
N VAL A 515 -17.68 16.20 12.00
CA VAL A 515 -18.95 15.49 11.90
C VAL A 515 -18.84 14.28 10.97
N ALA A 516 -19.77 13.33 11.06
CA ALA A 516 -19.85 12.19 10.16
C ALA A 516 -21.11 12.26 9.28
N VAL A 517 -21.00 11.82 8.03
CA VAL A 517 -22.12 11.72 7.07
C VAL A 517 -22.25 10.27 6.60
N PHE A 518 -23.49 9.77 6.55
CA PHE A 518 -23.81 8.43 6.04
C PHE A 518 -23.95 8.39 4.52
N GLY A 519 -23.46 7.32 3.88
CA GLY A 519 -23.81 6.97 2.51
C GLY A 519 -23.19 7.85 1.42
N VAL A 520 -22.13 8.58 1.74
CA VAL A 520 -21.37 9.42 0.79
C VAL A 520 -20.15 8.66 0.30
N ASP A 521 -20.22 8.08 -0.91
CA ASP A 521 -19.08 7.45 -1.56
C ASP A 521 -18.04 8.51 -1.97
N CYS A 522 -16.83 8.36 -1.46
CA CYS A 522 -15.67 9.23 -1.68
C CYS A 522 -14.37 8.51 -1.27
N ALA A 523 -13.23 9.10 -1.61
CA ALA A 523 -11.92 8.73 -1.08
C ALA A 523 -11.52 9.64 0.10
N SER A 524 -10.62 9.16 0.96
CA SER A 524 -10.03 10.03 1.98
C SER A 524 -9.17 11.12 1.31
N GLY A 525 -9.31 12.37 1.77
CA GLY A 525 -8.69 13.55 1.17
C GLY A 525 -9.61 14.30 0.20
N ASP A 526 -10.78 13.76 -0.17
CA ASP A 526 -11.74 14.47 -1.01
C ASP A 526 -12.29 15.74 -0.33
N THR A 527 -12.33 16.84 -1.09
CA THR A 527 -12.97 18.09 -0.65
C THR A 527 -14.40 18.18 -1.19
N PHE A 528 -15.33 18.55 -0.31
CA PHE A 528 -16.74 18.80 -0.60
C PHE A 528 -17.06 20.29 -0.49
N THR A 529 -17.89 20.76 -1.44
CA THR A 529 -18.42 22.13 -1.45
C THR A 529 -19.93 22.15 -1.68
N ASP A 530 -20.56 23.32 -1.60
CA ASP A 530 -21.93 23.56 -2.11
C ASP A 530 -22.02 23.56 -3.65
N GLY A 531 -20.87 23.56 -4.35
CA GLY A 531 -20.77 23.66 -5.80
C GLY A 531 -20.86 25.09 -6.37
N SER A 532 -20.85 26.12 -5.50
CA SER A 532 -20.64 27.52 -5.91
C SER A 532 -19.16 27.80 -6.20
N VAL A 533 -18.26 27.19 -5.43
CA VAL A 533 -16.80 27.31 -5.52
C VAL A 533 -16.15 25.96 -5.88
N ARG A 534 -14.97 26.00 -6.51
CA ARG A 534 -14.15 24.80 -6.82
C ARG A 534 -12.87 24.77 -5.99
N TYR A 535 -13.04 24.99 -4.68
CA TYR A 535 -11.94 24.98 -3.73
C TYR A 535 -11.60 23.54 -3.33
N THR A 536 -10.32 23.18 -3.45
CA THR A 536 -9.78 21.90 -3.01
C THR A 536 -8.79 22.17 -1.89
N MET A 537 -8.94 21.52 -0.73
CA MET A 537 -7.94 21.60 0.31
C MET A 537 -6.67 20.89 -0.19
N THR A 538 -5.49 21.53 -0.04
CA THR A 538 -4.18 21.12 -0.61
C THR A 538 -3.95 19.61 -0.73
N SER A 539 -3.34 19.12 -1.80
CA SER A 539 -3.07 17.68 -1.97
C SER A 539 -2.33 17.07 -0.76
N MET A 540 -2.64 15.81 -0.45
CA MET A 540 -1.96 15.08 0.63
C MET A 540 -0.58 14.63 0.13
N SER A 541 0.44 14.75 0.98
CA SER A 541 1.75 14.14 0.70
C SER A 541 1.64 12.64 0.96
N VAL A 542 1.14 11.90 -0.03
CA VAL A 542 1.07 10.43 0.02
C VAL A 542 2.48 9.89 -0.29
N PRO A 543 3.15 9.23 0.66
CA PRO A 543 4.46 8.63 0.40
C PRO A 543 4.34 7.46 -0.59
N GLU A 544 5.42 7.20 -1.32
CA GLU A 544 5.55 6.04 -2.19
C GLU A 544 5.62 4.74 -1.34
N PRO A 545 4.91 3.65 -1.72
CA PRO A 545 4.93 2.40 -0.97
C PRO A 545 6.27 1.66 -1.13
N VAL A 546 6.93 1.38 -0.02
CA VAL A 546 8.31 0.81 0.04
C VAL A 546 8.37 -0.72 0.09
N MET A 547 7.21 -1.41 0.04
CA MET A 547 7.14 -2.87 0.07
C MET A 547 5.95 -3.38 -0.76
N SER A 548 6.15 -4.50 -1.46
CA SER A 548 5.14 -5.16 -2.29
C SER A 548 5.08 -6.66 -2.02
N LEU A 549 3.86 -7.22 -2.04
CA LEU A 549 3.57 -8.65 -1.88
C LEU A 549 2.58 -9.12 -2.95
N ALA A 550 2.76 -10.33 -3.46
CA ALA A 550 1.75 -10.98 -4.28
C ALA A 550 0.69 -11.61 -3.35
N ILE A 551 -0.57 -11.51 -3.74
CA ILE A 551 -1.71 -11.99 -2.96
C ILE A 551 -2.74 -12.68 -3.84
N SER A 552 -3.28 -13.81 -3.38
CA SER A 552 -4.33 -14.53 -4.09
C SER A 552 -5.34 -15.16 -3.13
N ALA A 553 -6.63 -15.09 -3.48
CA ALA A 553 -7.68 -15.78 -2.74
C ALA A 553 -7.62 -17.31 -2.96
N VAL A 554 -7.71 -18.09 -1.89
CA VAL A 554 -7.64 -19.57 -1.94
C VAL A 554 -8.84 -20.16 -2.69
N SER A 555 -10.04 -19.59 -2.50
CA SER A 555 -11.25 -19.99 -3.24
C SER A 555 -11.62 -18.98 -4.32
N LYS A 556 -11.99 -19.50 -5.50
CA LYS A 556 -12.55 -18.69 -6.60
C LYS A 556 -13.88 -18.04 -6.24
N GLU A 557 -14.67 -18.66 -5.36
CA GLU A 557 -15.95 -18.12 -4.88
C GLU A 557 -15.75 -16.86 -4.02
N SER A 558 -14.69 -16.84 -3.20
CA SER A 558 -14.30 -15.70 -2.38
C SER A 558 -13.78 -14.51 -3.21
N GLY A 559 -13.48 -14.70 -4.50
CA GLY A 559 -12.97 -13.65 -5.40
C GLY A 559 -13.87 -12.41 -5.47
N GLY A 560 -15.19 -12.59 -5.40
CA GLY A 560 -16.16 -11.49 -5.38
C GLY A 560 -16.12 -10.62 -4.11
N ASN A 561 -15.60 -11.15 -2.99
CA ASN A 561 -15.36 -10.39 -1.77
C ASN A 561 -13.91 -9.85 -1.70
N PHE A 562 -12.94 -10.61 -2.22
CA PHE A 562 -11.54 -10.20 -2.36
C PHE A 562 -11.42 -8.87 -3.12
N SER A 563 -12.02 -8.78 -4.32
CA SER A 563 -11.99 -7.54 -5.11
C SER A 563 -12.73 -6.38 -4.44
N LYS A 564 -13.76 -6.63 -3.60
CA LYS A 564 -14.42 -5.56 -2.82
C LYS A 564 -13.52 -5.05 -1.70
N ALA A 565 -12.87 -5.95 -0.96
CA ALA A 565 -11.96 -5.61 0.13
C ALA A 565 -10.79 -4.76 -0.37
N LEU A 566 -10.12 -5.18 -1.46
CA LEU A 566 -9.03 -4.45 -2.08
C LEU A 566 -9.44 -3.03 -2.53
N ASN A 567 -10.58 -2.90 -3.23
CA ASN A 567 -11.10 -1.60 -3.66
C ASN A 567 -11.51 -0.69 -2.48
N ARG A 568 -12.02 -1.26 -1.37
CA ARG A 568 -12.28 -0.49 -0.15
C ARG A 568 -10.98 -0.01 0.47
N PHE A 569 -10.01 -0.88 0.70
CA PHE A 569 -8.78 -0.51 1.40
C PHE A 569 -7.97 0.52 0.63
N GLN A 570 -8.00 0.50 -0.71
CA GLN A 570 -7.42 1.55 -1.55
C GLN A 570 -8.16 2.91 -1.49
N LYS A 571 -9.46 2.94 -1.15
CA LYS A 571 -10.19 4.18 -0.81
C LYS A 571 -9.93 4.63 0.63
N GLU A 572 -9.77 3.66 1.53
CA GLU A 572 -9.53 3.85 2.96
C GLU A 572 -8.12 4.37 3.24
N ASP A 573 -7.11 3.98 2.45
CA ASP A 573 -5.73 4.46 2.51
C ASP A 573 -5.11 4.59 1.10
N PRO A 574 -4.64 5.79 0.69
CA PRO A 574 -3.97 5.98 -0.60
C PRO A 574 -2.54 5.41 -0.68
N THR A 575 -1.91 5.00 0.42
CA THR A 575 -0.60 4.29 0.36
C THR A 575 -0.75 2.82 0.00
N PHE A 576 -1.89 2.20 0.32
CA PHE A 576 -2.25 0.85 -0.09
C PHE A 576 -2.59 0.79 -1.59
N ARG A 577 -1.57 0.64 -2.43
CA ARG A 577 -1.74 0.52 -3.89
C ARG A 577 -1.99 -0.95 -4.27
N VAL A 578 -3.00 -1.18 -5.10
CA VAL A 578 -3.32 -2.49 -5.67
C VAL A 578 -3.05 -2.44 -7.18
N GLY A 579 -2.32 -3.43 -7.68
CA GLY A 579 -2.02 -3.59 -9.11
C GLY A 579 -2.20 -5.02 -9.59
N LEU A 580 -2.30 -5.19 -10.90
CA LEU A 580 -2.20 -6.48 -11.59
C LEU A 580 -0.91 -6.44 -12.43
N ASP A 581 0.01 -7.35 -12.19
CA ASP A 581 1.20 -7.48 -13.05
C ASP A 581 0.78 -8.09 -14.40
N PRO A 582 1.06 -7.42 -15.54
CA PRO A 582 0.56 -7.84 -16.85
C PRO A 582 1.21 -9.12 -17.40
N GLU A 583 2.34 -9.57 -16.84
CA GLU A 583 3.08 -10.74 -17.34
C GLU A 583 2.73 -12.02 -16.54
N SER A 584 2.79 -11.96 -15.21
CA SER A 584 2.45 -13.09 -14.34
C SER A 584 0.95 -13.21 -14.04
N GLY A 585 0.16 -12.17 -14.31
CA GLY A 585 -1.26 -12.09 -13.97
C GLY A 585 -1.54 -12.05 -12.47
N GLN A 586 -0.53 -11.83 -11.63
CA GLN A 586 -0.68 -11.79 -10.17
C GLN A 586 -1.23 -10.44 -9.69
N THR A 587 -2.13 -10.48 -8.71
CA THR A 587 -2.50 -9.28 -7.94
C THR A 587 -1.37 -8.96 -6.97
N ILE A 588 -0.80 -7.77 -7.09
CA ILE A 588 0.24 -7.24 -6.21
C ILE A 588 -0.38 -6.16 -5.33
N ILE A 589 -0.13 -6.23 -4.03
CA ILE A 589 -0.43 -5.18 -3.06
C ILE A 589 0.87 -4.53 -2.60
N SER A 590 0.87 -3.20 -2.53
CA SER A 590 2.02 -2.40 -2.13
C SER A 590 1.63 -1.45 -0.99
N GLY A 591 2.54 -1.23 -0.03
CA GLY A 591 2.28 -0.38 1.12
C GLY A 591 3.55 0.03 1.88
N MET A 592 3.36 0.64 3.06
CA MET A 592 4.43 1.30 3.83
C MET A 592 5.38 0.37 4.60
N GLY A 593 5.09 -0.93 4.66
CA GLY A 593 5.93 -1.92 5.35
C GLY A 593 5.26 -3.29 5.48
N GLU A 594 5.94 -4.18 6.19
CA GLU A 594 5.55 -5.57 6.40
C GLU A 594 4.32 -5.67 7.31
N LEU A 595 4.34 -4.97 8.44
CA LEU A 595 3.22 -4.91 9.39
C LEU A 595 1.99 -4.23 8.77
N HIS A 596 2.20 -3.26 7.87
CA HIS A 596 1.13 -2.65 7.07
C HIS A 596 0.32 -3.70 6.30
N LEU A 597 1.02 -4.51 5.49
CA LEU A 597 0.39 -5.46 4.57
C LEU A 597 -0.18 -6.67 5.33
N ASP A 598 0.50 -7.15 6.37
CA ASP A 598 -0.01 -8.19 7.27
C ASP A 598 -1.36 -7.81 7.90
N ILE A 599 -1.50 -6.57 8.37
CA ILE A 599 -2.75 -6.08 8.96
C ILE A 599 -3.87 -6.03 7.91
N TYR A 600 -3.60 -5.58 6.68
CA TYR A 600 -4.60 -5.61 5.62
C TYR A 600 -4.98 -7.04 5.17
N VAL A 601 -4.04 -7.99 5.15
CA VAL A 601 -4.32 -9.41 4.89
C VAL A 601 -5.19 -10.01 5.98
N GLU A 602 -4.89 -9.74 7.25
CA GLU A 602 -5.66 -10.25 8.37
C GLU A 602 -7.05 -9.59 8.46
N ARG A 603 -7.18 -8.32 8.07
CA ARG A 603 -8.49 -7.66 7.86
C ARG A 603 -9.30 -8.29 6.72
N MET A 604 -8.67 -8.73 5.61
CA MET A 604 -9.38 -9.52 4.57
C MET A 604 -9.95 -10.84 5.11
N ARG A 605 -9.20 -11.54 5.97
CA ARG A 605 -9.68 -12.76 6.64
C ARG A 605 -10.82 -12.48 7.62
N ARG A 606 -10.67 -11.48 8.49
CA ARG A 606 -11.63 -11.21 9.58
C ARG A 606 -12.88 -10.45 9.12
N GLU A 607 -12.74 -9.36 8.37
CA GLU A 607 -13.88 -8.55 7.91
C GLU A 607 -14.63 -9.23 6.74
N TYR A 608 -13.89 -9.73 5.74
CA TYR A 608 -14.48 -10.20 4.48
C TYR A 608 -14.57 -11.72 4.34
N LYS A 609 -14.01 -12.49 5.29
CA LYS A 609 -13.96 -13.97 5.28
C LYS A 609 -13.30 -14.51 4.01
N VAL A 610 -12.23 -13.85 3.58
CA VAL A 610 -11.42 -14.24 2.43
C VAL A 610 -10.09 -14.78 2.93
N ASP A 611 -9.92 -16.09 2.86
CA ASP A 611 -8.60 -16.71 3.01
C ASP A 611 -7.71 -16.35 1.83
N ALA A 612 -6.75 -15.48 2.09
CA ALA A 612 -5.72 -15.07 1.15
C ALA A 612 -4.38 -15.72 1.48
N THR A 613 -3.73 -16.25 0.45
CA THR A 613 -2.31 -16.62 0.46
C THR A 613 -1.47 -15.42 0.05
N VAL A 614 -0.31 -15.30 0.69
CA VAL A 614 0.64 -14.20 0.51
C VAL A 614 1.97 -14.79 0.07
N GLY A 615 2.63 -14.15 -0.90
CA GLY A 615 3.94 -14.55 -1.38
C GLY A 615 4.77 -13.36 -1.85
N LYS A 616 6.03 -13.62 -2.20
CA LYS A 616 6.85 -12.62 -2.92
C LYS A 616 6.27 -12.41 -4.32
N PRO A 617 6.24 -11.16 -4.84
CA PRO A 617 6.00 -10.91 -6.25
C PRO A 617 6.95 -11.73 -7.12
N ARG A 618 6.45 -12.30 -8.22
CA ARG A 618 7.32 -12.90 -9.23
C ARG A 618 8.20 -11.80 -9.84
N VAL A 619 9.48 -12.11 -10.02
CA VAL A 619 10.42 -11.25 -10.75
C VAL A 619 10.28 -11.58 -12.23
N ASN A 620 10.05 -10.56 -13.05
CA ASN A 620 9.91 -10.72 -14.50
C ASN A 620 11.31 -10.89 -15.12
N PHE A 621 11.90 -12.07 -14.96
CA PHE A 621 13.15 -12.44 -15.63
C PHE A 621 12.99 -12.37 -17.16
N ARG A 622 14.14 -12.31 -17.84
CA ARG A 622 14.27 -12.46 -19.29
C ARG A 622 15.34 -13.48 -19.62
N GLU A 623 15.35 -13.97 -20.85
CA GLU A 623 16.48 -14.72 -21.39
C GLU A 623 17.16 -13.89 -22.49
N THR A 624 18.43 -14.11 -22.78
CA THR A 624 19.12 -13.57 -23.96
C THR A 624 20.19 -14.55 -24.43
N ILE A 625 20.87 -14.28 -25.55
CA ILE A 625 21.98 -15.10 -26.05
C ILE A 625 23.32 -14.41 -25.84
N THR A 626 24.41 -15.18 -25.79
CA THR A 626 25.77 -14.62 -25.63
C THR A 626 26.66 -14.80 -26.86
N GLN A 627 26.32 -15.71 -27.78
CA GLN A 627 27.15 -16.04 -28.93
C GLN A 627 26.35 -16.14 -30.23
N ARG A 628 26.87 -15.49 -31.28
CA ARG A 628 26.30 -15.59 -32.64
C ARG A 628 26.27 -17.04 -33.10
N THR A 629 25.12 -17.48 -33.61
CA THR A 629 24.88 -18.87 -34.04
C THR A 629 24.08 -18.90 -35.33
N GLU A 630 24.51 -19.75 -36.26
CA GLU A 630 23.85 -19.93 -37.56
C GLU A 630 22.74 -21.00 -37.47
N PHE A 631 21.69 -20.86 -38.27
CA PHE A 631 20.60 -21.82 -38.39
C PHE A 631 20.31 -22.17 -39.85
N ASP A 632 20.00 -23.44 -40.07
CA ASP A 632 19.44 -23.98 -41.32
C ASP A 632 18.39 -25.01 -40.92
N TYR A 633 17.11 -24.67 -41.12
CA TYR A 633 15.99 -25.52 -40.76
C TYR A 633 15.05 -25.73 -41.94
N LEU A 634 14.77 -27.00 -42.26
CA LEU A 634 13.82 -27.43 -43.27
C LEU A 634 12.55 -27.98 -42.61
N HIS A 635 11.49 -27.18 -42.61
CA HIS A 635 10.15 -27.67 -42.28
C HIS A 635 9.58 -28.43 -43.49
N LYS A 636 9.53 -29.76 -43.41
CA LYS A 636 8.85 -30.60 -44.41
C LYS A 636 7.87 -31.57 -43.73
N LYS A 637 6.57 -31.45 -44.03
CA LYS A 637 5.53 -32.43 -43.65
C LYS A 637 4.65 -32.77 -44.84
N GLN A 638 4.43 -34.07 -45.06
CA GLN A 638 3.50 -34.60 -46.06
C GLN A 638 2.54 -35.56 -45.35
N SER A 639 1.38 -35.04 -44.93
CA SER A 639 0.39 -35.75 -44.10
C SER A 639 -1.00 -35.70 -44.74
N GLY A 640 -1.17 -36.42 -45.86
CA GLY A 640 -2.46 -36.70 -46.52
C GLY A 640 -3.18 -35.53 -47.22
N GLY A 641 -2.97 -34.29 -46.79
CA GLY A 641 -3.56 -33.08 -47.37
C GLY A 641 -2.53 -32.18 -48.06
N GLN A 642 -2.75 -30.86 -48.00
CA GLN A 642 -1.78 -29.86 -48.47
C GLN A 642 -0.43 -30.08 -47.78
N GLY A 643 0.65 -30.18 -48.57
CA GLY A 643 1.99 -30.30 -48.03
C GLY A 643 2.44 -29.02 -47.32
N GLN A 644 3.41 -29.17 -46.42
CA GLN A 644 4.08 -28.05 -45.78
C GLN A 644 5.57 -28.13 -46.13
N TYR A 645 6.06 -27.09 -46.81
CA TYR A 645 7.47 -26.92 -47.15
C TYR A 645 7.93 -25.48 -46.88
N GLY A 646 8.99 -25.32 -46.11
CA GLY A 646 9.71 -24.06 -45.98
C GLY A 646 11.08 -24.29 -45.36
N ARG A 647 12.14 -23.77 -45.99
CA ARG A 647 13.50 -23.76 -45.44
C ARG A 647 13.94 -22.34 -45.16
N VAL A 648 14.47 -22.09 -43.98
CA VAL A 648 15.01 -20.79 -43.56
C VAL A 648 16.47 -20.94 -43.14
N ILE A 649 17.33 -20.06 -43.64
CA ILE A 649 18.78 -20.06 -43.38
C ILE A 649 19.19 -18.65 -42.95
N GLY A 650 19.97 -18.56 -41.88
CA GLY A 650 20.36 -17.27 -41.31
C GLY A 650 21.20 -17.42 -40.06
N TYR A 651 21.27 -16.36 -39.26
CA TYR A 651 21.94 -16.37 -37.97
C TYR A 651 21.22 -15.52 -36.94
N VAL A 652 21.45 -15.85 -35.66
CA VAL A 652 21.00 -15.10 -34.50
C VAL A 652 22.25 -14.54 -33.82
N GLU A 653 22.24 -13.25 -33.47
CA GLU A 653 23.34 -12.60 -32.73
C GLU A 653 22.79 -11.66 -31.63
N PRO A 654 23.52 -11.49 -30.51
CA PRO A 654 23.12 -10.55 -29.47
C PRO A 654 23.20 -9.11 -29.98
N LEU A 655 22.26 -8.27 -29.55
CA LEU A 655 22.28 -6.84 -29.86
C LEU A 655 23.39 -6.11 -29.07
N PRO A 656 23.98 -5.04 -29.64
CA PRO A 656 24.93 -4.20 -28.91
C PRO A 656 24.31 -3.60 -27.63
N PRO A 657 25.07 -3.52 -26.52
CA PRO A 657 24.59 -2.88 -25.30
C PRO A 657 24.24 -1.41 -25.58
N GLY A 658 23.07 -0.96 -25.11
CA GLY A 658 22.53 0.37 -25.41
C GLY A 658 21.66 0.46 -26.67
N SER A 659 21.37 -0.64 -27.36
CA SER A 659 20.33 -0.66 -28.41
C SER A 659 18.95 -0.35 -27.81
N GLY A 660 18.22 0.59 -28.42
CA GLY A 660 16.83 0.92 -28.03
C GLY A 660 15.78 -0.12 -28.46
N ALA A 661 16.16 -1.10 -29.29
CA ALA A 661 15.28 -2.17 -29.74
C ALA A 661 15.58 -3.47 -28.98
N LYS A 662 14.55 -4.09 -28.38
CA LYS A 662 14.66 -5.39 -27.69
C LYS A 662 14.73 -6.59 -28.64
N PHE A 663 14.25 -6.43 -29.87
CA PHE A 663 14.25 -7.44 -30.93
C PHE A 663 14.45 -6.74 -32.28
N GLU A 664 15.37 -7.24 -33.09
CA GLU A 664 15.65 -6.73 -34.44
C GLU A 664 15.60 -7.89 -35.46
N PHE A 665 15.02 -7.65 -36.64
CA PHE A 665 14.93 -8.63 -37.71
C PHE A 665 15.40 -8.02 -39.03
N ASP A 666 16.54 -8.51 -39.52
CA ASP A 666 17.14 -8.07 -40.78
C ASP A 666 16.88 -9.09 -41.89
N ASN A 667 16.38 -8.60 -43.03
CA ASN A 667 16.24 -9.39 -44.24
C ASN A 667 17.41 -9.11 -45.20
N MET A 668 18.35 -10.04 -45.30
CA MET A 668 19.49 -9.99 -46.22
C MET A 668 19.37 -10.99 -47.39
N LEU A 669 18.15 -11.45 -47.71
CA LEU A 669 17.89 -12.38 -48.82
C LEU A 669 18.38 -11.82 -50.17
N VAL A 670 19.32 -12.54 -50.81
CA VAL A 670 19.82 -12.21 -52.15
C VAL A 670 19.09 -13.04 -53.21
N GLY A 671 17.99 -12.50 -53.74
CA GLY A 671 17.25 -13.09 -54.87
C GLY A 671 15.77 -13.37 -54.56
N GLN A 672 15.28 -14.52 -55.02
CA GLN A 672 13.85 -14.93 -54.93
C GLN A 672 13.69 -16.37 -54.38
N ALA A 673 14.66 -16.88 -53.63
CA ALA A 673 14.63 -18.24 -53.08
C ALA A 673 13.45 -18.46 -52.10
N ILE A 674 13.13 -17.43 -51.33
CA ILE A 674 11.86 -17.26 -50.61
C ILE A 674 11.12 -16.07 -51.27
N PRO A 675 9.88 -16.26 -51.77
CA PRO A 675 9.04 -15.15 -52.23
C PRO A 675 8.83 -14.10 -51.15
N PRO A 676 8.95 -12.79 -51.46
CA PRO A 676 8.91 -11.72 -50.45
C PRO A 676 7.61 -11.70 -49.63
N ASN A 677 6.50 -12.19 -50.21
CA ASN A 677 5.21 -12.38 -49.58
C ASN A 677 5.27 -13.19 -48.27
N PHE A 678 6.22 -14.12 -48.13
CA PHE A 678 6.36 -14.97 -46.95
C PHE A 678 7.31 -14.40 -45.88
N VAL A 679 8.09 -13.36 -46.17
CA VAL A 679 9.03 -12.77 -45.20
C VAL A 679 8.32 -12.23 -43.94
N PRO A 680 7.16 -11.55 -44.01
CA PRO A 680 6.40 -11.17 -42.81
C PRO A 680 5.90 -12.36 -41.98
N ALA A 681 5.67 -13.53 -42.59
CA ALA A 681 5.29 -14.75 -41.88
C ALA A 681 6.49 -15.38 -41.15
N ILE A 682 7.69 -15.28 -41.73
CA ILE A 682 8.96 -15.67 -41.09
C ILE A 682 9.26 -14.75 -39.90
N GLU A 683 9.18 -13.43 -40.09
CA GLU A 683 9.35 -12.43 -39.03
C GLU A 683 8.36 -12.67 -37.88
N LYS A 684 7.08 -12.90 -38.18
CA LYS A 684 6.05 -13.22 -37.19
C LYS A 684 6.32 -14.55 -36.48
N GLY A 685 6.87 -15.55 -37.18
CA GLY A 685 7.30 -16.81 -36.58
C GLY A 685 8.46 -16.62 -35.59
N PHE A 686 9.46 -15.82 -35.95
CA PHE A 686 10.56 -15.47 -35.05
C PHE A 686 10.10 -14.66 -33.83
N LYS A 687 9.23 -13.65 -34.02
CA LYS A 687 8.63 -12.90 -32.91
C LYS A 687 7.81 -13.79 -31.96
N GLU A 688 7.13 -14.80 -32.48
CA GLU A 688 6.40 -15.78 -31.66
C GLU A 688 7.34 -16.75 -30.91
N ALA A 689 8.46 -17.14 -31.52
CA ALA A 689 9.47 -17.99 -30.90
C ALA A 689 10.24 -17.28 -29.77
N VAL A 690 10.51 -15.99 -29.93
CA VAL A 690 11.20 -15.13 -28.97
C VAL A 690 10.37 -14.87 -27.71
N ASN A 691 9.05 -15.05 -27.74
CA ASN A 691 8.19 -14.89 -26.55
C ASN A 691 8.43 -15.95 -25.45
N SER A 692 9.12 -17.06 -25.73
CA SER A 692 9.41 -18.10 -24.73
C SER A 692 10.72 -18.83 -25.06
N GLY A 693 11.77 -18.51 -24.31
CA GLY A 693 13.07 -19.15 -24.36
C GLY A 693 13.06 -20.58 -23.81
N SER A 694 14.16 -21.31 -23.98
CA SER A 694 14.21 -22.74 -23.59
C SER A 694 14.71 -22.98 -22.16
N LEU A 695 15.34 -21.99 -21.50
CA LEU A 695 15.90 -22.18 -20.16
C LEU A 695 14.76 -22.26 -19.13
N ILE A 696 14.08 -21.14 -18.91
CA ILE A 696 13.05 -20.94 -17.89
C ILE A 696 11.67 -20.61 -18.51
N GLY A 697 11.56 -20.57 -19.84
CA GLY A 697 10.32 -20.30 -20.56
C GLY A 697 9.98 -18.81 -20.70
N HIS A 698 10.85 -17.91 -20.22
CA HIS A 698 10.61 -16.47 -20.20
C HIS A 698 10.86 -15.81 -21.57
N PRO A 699 10.35 -14.58 -21.82
CA PRO A 699 10.62 -13.86 -23.05
C PRO A 699 12.12 -13.62 -23.26
N VAL A 700 12.57 -13.80 -24.50
CA VAL A 700 13.94 -13.52 -24.92
C VAL A 700 14.04 -12.06 -25.35
N GLU A 701 15.06 -11.33 -24.90
CA GLU A 701 15.30 -9.93 -25.26
C GLU A 701 16.77 -9.69 -25.69
N ASN A 702 17.03 -8.54 -26.30
CA ASN A 702 18.32 -8.09 -26.82
C ASN A 702 18.89 -9.01 -27.93
N VAL A 703 18.03 -9.44 -28.86
CA VAL A 703 18.39 -10.38 -29.94
C VAL A 703 18.14 -9.78 -31.33
N ARG A 704 19.12 -9.94 -32.23
CA ARG A 704 18.97 -9.75 -33.68
C ARG A 704 18.86 -11.10 -34.37
N ILE A 705 17.94 -11.20 -35.33
CA ILE A 705 17.81 -12.35 -36.23
C ILE A 705 17.99 -11.88 -37.67
N VAL A 706 18.93 -12.47 -38.39
CA VAL A 706 19.25 -12.11 -39.77
C VAL A 706 18.91 -13.28 -40.69
N LEU A 707 17.98 -13.06 -41.62
CA LEU A 707 17.62 -14.03 -42.66
C LEU A 707 18.52 -13.83 -43.89
N THR A 708 19.32 -14.82 -44.25
CA THR A 708 20.30 -14.71 -45.34
C THR A 708 19.91 -15.49 -46.59
N ASP A 709 19.30 -16.67 -46.45
CA ASP A 709 18.90 -17.53 -47.56
C ASP A 709 17.74 -18.46 -47.15
N GLY A 710 17.28 -19.32 -48.06
CA GLY A 710 16.33 -20.39 -47.76
C GLY A 710 15.80 -21.09 -49.00
N ALA A 711 14.65 -21.75 -48.89
CA ALA A 711 14.01 -22.38 -50.04
C ALA A 711 12.49 -22.46 -49.87
N SER A 712 11.80 -22.27 -50.99
CA SER A 712 10.36 -22.45 -51.15
C SER A 712 10.04 -23.58 -52.13
N HIS A 713 8.80 -24.08 -52.13
CA HIS A 713 8.28 -25.02 -53.11
C HIS A 713 6.93 -24.51 -53.64
N ALA A 714 6.77 -24.49 -54.96
CA ALA A 714 5.67 -23.77 -55.62
C ALA A 714 4.25 -24.25 -55.27
N VAL A 715 4.11 -25.45 -54.69
CA VAL A 715 2.82 -26.06 -54.31
C VAL A 715 2.67 -26.26 -52.79
N ASP A 716 3.77 -26.54 -52.07
CA ASP A 716 3.73 -26.90 -50.64
C ASP A 716 4.18 -25.75 -49.71
N SER A 717 4.66 -24.63 -50.24
CA SER A 717 4.97 -23.46 -49.41
C SER A 717 3.75 -22.62 -49.09
N SER A 718 3.59 -22.33 -47.80
CA SER A 718 2.53 -21.49 -47.24
C SER A 718 3.10 -20.62 -46.12
N GLU A 719 2.40 -19.55 -45.78
CA GLU A 719 2.75 -18.69 -44.63
C GLU A 719 2.91 -19.50 -43.35
N LEU A 720 2.03 -20.48 -43.11
CA LEU A 720 2.11 -21.36 -41.93
C LEU A 720 3.36 -22.25 -41.96
N ALA A 721 3.74 -22.79 -43.11
CA ALA A 721 4.96 -23.61 -43.23
C ALA A 721 6.22 -22.78 -42.94
N PHE A 722 6.30 -21.55 -43.45
CA PHE A 722 7.43 -20.64 -43.18
C PHE A 722 7.44 -20.09 -41.75
N LYS A 723 6.28 -19.77 -41.17
CA LYS A 723 6.15 -19.38 -39.75
C LYS A 723 6.63 -20.50 -38.82
N LEU A 724 6.21 -21.75 -39.08
CA LEU A 724 6.68 -22.92 -38.33
C LEU A 724 8.18 -23.15 -38.53
N ALA A 725 8.70 -23.00 -39.76
CA ALA A 725 10.12 -23.12 -40.03
C ALA A 725 10.95 -22.14 -39.18
N ALA A 726 10.53 -20.87 -39.07
CA ALA A 726 11.18 -19.88 -38.21
C ALA A 726 11.15 -20.26 -36.71
N ILE A 727 10.01 -20.77 -36.21
CA ILE A 727 9.86 -21.17 -34.80
C ILE A 727 10.79 -22.33 -34.44
N TYR A 728 10.88 -23.36 -35.29
CA TYR A 728 11.77 -24.49 -35.05
C TYR A 728 13.24 -24.16 -35.31
N ALA A 729 13.56 -23.30 -36.29
CA ALA A 729 14.91 -22.80 -36.53
C ALA A 729 15.47 -22.11 -35.27
N PHE A 730 14.70 -21.17 -34.70
CA PHE A 730 15.08 -20.47 -33.47
C PHE A 730 15.31 -21.45 -32.32
N ARG A 731 14.34 -22.36 -32.07
CA ARG A 731 14.46 -23.37 -31.00
C ARG A 731 15.68 -24.29 -31.16
N GLN A 732 16.09 -24.61 -32.39
CA GLN A 732 17.27 -25.44 -32.65
C GLN A 732 18.58 -24.68 -32.40
N CYS A 733 18.70 -23.42 -32.84
CA CYS A 733 19.94 -22.65 -32.63
C CYS A 733 20.05 -22.04 -31.23
N TYR A 734 18.94 -21.85 -30.52
CA TYR A 734 18.90 -21.15 -29.23
C TYR A 734 19.85 -21.76 -28.18
N THR A 735 19.83 -23.09 -28.01
CA THR A 735 20.73 -23.77 -27.06
C THR A 735 22.21 -23.63 -27.44
N ALA A 736 22.53 -23.61 -28.74
CA ALA A 736 23.91 -23.44 -29.22
C ALA A 736 24.42 -21.99 -29.07
N ALA A 737 23.52 -20.99 -29.05
CA ALA A 737 23.83 -19.58 -28.83
C ALA A 737 24.21 -19.21 -27.37
N LYS A 738 24.31 -20.22 -26.49
CA LYS A 738 24.62 -20.12 -25.06
C LYS A 738 23.74 -19.07 -24.38
N PRO A 739 22.46 -19.40 -24.15
CA PRO A 739 21.53 -18.48 -23.56
C PRO A 739 21.85 -18.24 -22.08
N VAL A 740 21.49 -17.06 -21.59
CA VAL A 740 21.68 -16.63 -20.20
C VAL A 740 20.44 -15.90 -19.71
N ILE A 741 20.17 -16.02 -18.42
CA ILE A 741 19.05 -15.32 -17.77
C ILE A 741 19.48 -13.89 -17.45
N LEU A 742 18.56 -12.94 -17.61
CA LEU A 742 18.70 -11.56 -17.17
C LEU A 742 17.71 -11.28 -16.02
N GLU A 743 18.17 -10.56 -14.99
CA GLU A 743 17.34 -10.04 -13.91
C GLU A 743 17.21 -8.50 -13.97
N PRO A 744 16.04 -7.94 -13.64
CA PRO A 744 15.86 -6.49 -13.55
C PRO A 744 16.68 -5.90 -12.40
N VAL A 745 17.49 -4.91 -12.75
CA VAL A 745 18.30 -4.11 -11.83
C VAL A 745 17.57 -2.82 -11.54
N MET A 746 17.53 -2.46 -10.26
CA MET A 746 16.95 -1.22 -9.78
C MET A 746 18.05 -0.19 -9.55
N LEU A 747 17.83 1.04 -9.98
CA LEU A 747 18.52 2.21 -9.45
C LEU A 747 17.91 2.51 -8.08
N VAL A 748 18.70 2.39 -7.02
CA VAL A 748 18.28 2.57 -5.63
C VAL A 748 18.96 3.81 -5.06
N GLU A 749 18.18 4.74 -4.54
CA GLU A 749 18.68 5.89 -3.77
C GLU A 749 18.34 5.70 -2.29
N LEU A 750 19.33 5.91 -1.42
CA LEU A 750 19.27 5.62 0.01
C LEU A 750 19.57 6.90 0.79
N LYS A 751 18.64 7.39 1.61
CA LYS A 751 18.88 8.56 2.46
C LYS A 751 18.80 8.22 3.94
N PHE A 752 19.87 8.47 4.69
CA PHE A 752 19.96 8.15 6.11
C PHE A 752 21.06 8.99 6.82
N PRO A 753 20.99 9.18 8.15
CA PRO A 753 22.02 9.94 8.86
C PRO A 753 23.42 9.30 8.81
N THR A 754 24.45 10.15 8.68
CA THR A 754 25.85 9.76 8.42
C THR A 754 26.41 8.73 9.42
N GLU A 755 25.91 8.70 10.65
CA GLU A 755 26.27 7.73 11.70
C GLU A 755 26.05 6.24 11.29
N PHE A 756 25.22 5.94 10.29
CA PHE A 756 24.92 4.58 9.83
C PHE A 756 25.59 4.17 8.52
N GLN A 757 26.38 5.05 7.89
CA GLN A 757 26.92 4.87 6.52
C GLN A 757 27.64 3.52 6.32
N GLY A 758 28.52 3.13 7.26
CA GLY A 758 29.24 1.85 7.17
C GLY A 758 28.34 0.61 7.23
N SER A 759 27.23 0.67 7.98
CA SER A 759 26.26 -0.43 8.10
C SER A 759 25.44 -0.60 6.82
N VAL A 760 24.92 0.51 6.28
CA VAL A 760 24.10 0.49 5.04
C VAL A 760 24.96 0.10 3.84
N THR A 761 26.17 0.65 3.72
CA THR A 761 27.17 0.23 2.73
C THR A 761 27.45 -1.28 2.81
N GLY A 762 27.52 -1.84 4.03
CA GLY A 762 27.71 -3.27 4.25
C GLY A 762 26.57 -4.15 3.71
N ASP A 763 25.31 -3.81 3.98
CA ASP A 763 24.17 -4.65 3.54
C ASP A 763 23.89 -4.51 2.02
N ILE A 764 24.18 -3.36 1.40
CA ILE A 764 24.11 -3.20 -0.06
C ILE A 764 25.11 -4.11 -0.78
N ASN A 765 26.38 -4.13 -0.33
CA ASN A 765 27.38 -5.06 -0.85
C ASN A 765 26.96 -6.52 -0.66
N LYS A 766 26.40 -6.86 0.52
CA LYS A 766 25.85 -8.20 0.82
C LYS A 766 24.67 -8.59 -0.08
N ARG A 767 23.92 -7.63 -0.62
CA ARG A 767 22.84 -7.83 -1.61
C ARG A 767 23.31 -7.88 -3.06
N LYS A 768 24.62 -8.02 -3.29
CA LYS A 768 25.26 -7.94 -4.62
C LYS A 768 24.98 -6.60 -5.33
N GLY A 769 24.74 -5.52 -4.57
CA GLY A 769 24.53 -4.18 -5.10
C GLY A 769 25.83 -3.43 -5.39
N MET A 770 25.91 -2.75 -6.53
CA MET A 770 27.04 -1.91 -6.93
C MET A 770 26.76 -0.46 -6.58
N ILE A 771 27.56 0.13 -5.68
CA ILE A 771 27.46 1.55 -5.33
C ILE A 771 28.06 2.41 -6.44
N VAL A 772 27.32 3.42 -6.88
CA VAL A 772 27.68 4.37 -7.95
C VAL A 772 28.07 5.73 -7.36
N GLY A 773 27.30 6.21 -6.37
CA GLY A 773 27.49 7.52 -5.73
C GLY A 773 27.33 7.44 -4.21
N ASN A 774 27.95 8.38 -3.51
CA ASN A 774 27.93 8.49 -2.04
C ASN A 774 28.16 9.97 -1.66
N ASP A 775 27.08 10.71 -1.58
CA ASP A 775 27.04 12.15 -1.33
C ASP A 775 26.58 12.45 0.11
N GLN A 776 26.81 13.68 0.57
CA GLN A 776 26.45 14.11 1.92
C GLN A 776 25.66 15.42 1.90
N GLU A 777 24.40 15.36 2.30
CA GLU A 777 23.48 16.50 2.42
C GLU A 777 23.39 16.96 3.89
N GLY A 778 24.50 17.55 4.38
CA GLY A 778 24.60 18.04 5.75
C GLY A 778 24.72 16.92 6.78
N ASP A 779 23.68 16.73 7.60
CA ASP A 779 23.63 15.67 8.62
C ASP A 779 23.35 14.28 7.99
N ASP A 780 22.66 14.27 6.84
CA ASP A 780 22.27 13.07 6.09
C ASP A 780 23.31 12.68 5.01
N CYS A 781 23.39 11.38 4.75
CA CYS A 781 24.14 10.78 3.65
C CYS A 781 23.16 10.22 2.61
N VAL A 782 23.51 10.37 1.32
CA VAL A 782 22.76 9.86 0.19
C VAL A 782 23.65 8.87 -0.59
N ILE A 783 23.24 7.60 -0.68
CA ILE A 783 23.95 6.59 -1.46
C ILE A 783 23.10 6.15 -2.65
N THR A 784 23.69 6.20 -3.84
CA THR A 784 23.07 5.74 -5.09
C THR A 784 23.73 4.43 -5.51
N ALA A 785 22.95 3.37 -5.69
CA ALA A 785 23.44 2.03 -5.99
C ALA A 785 22.55 1.27 -7.00
N HIS A 786 23.15 0.44 -7.83
CA HIS A 786 22.45 -0.50 -8.70
C HIS A 786 22.29 -1.83 -7.97
N VAL A 787 21.05 -2.30 -7.74
CA VAL A 787 20.78 -3.53 -6.97
C VAL A 787 19.76 -4.42 -7.69
N PRO A 788 19.98 -5.75 -7.83
CA PRO A 788 19.00 -6.64 -8.41
C PRO A 788 17.69 -6.68 -7.60
N LEU A 789 16.53 -6.56 -8.27
CA LEU A 789 15.22 -6.51 -7.62
C LEU A 789 14.95 -7.72 -6.72
N ASN A 790 15.44 -8.90 -7.12
CA ASN A 790 15.34 -10.15 -6.36
C ASN A 790 15.97 -10.07 -4.95
N ASN A 791 17.01 -9.24 -4.78
CA ASN A 791 17.70 -9.03 -3.50
C ASN A 791 17.11 -7.86 -2.68
N MET A 792 16.18 -7.09 -3.24
CA MET A 792 15.53 -5.94 -2.59
C MET A 792 14.26 -6.29 -1.80
N PHE A 793 13.69 -7.50 -1.97
CA PHE A 793 12.55 -7.94 -1.18
C PHE A 793 12.83 -7.89 0.33
N GLY A 794 11.96 -7.20 1.08
CA GLY A 794 12.11 -6.99 2.54
C GLY A 794 13.22 -6.01 2.95
N TYR A 795 13.84 -5.29 2.00
CA TYR A 795 14.92 -4.35 2.33
C TYR A 795 14.49 -3.22 3.26
N SER A 796 13.26 -2.72 3.15
CA SER A 796 12.69 -1.71 4.06
C SER A 796 12.84 -2.08 5.55
N THR A 797 12.47 -3.31 5.92
CA THR A 797 12.59 -3.82 7.30
C THR A 797 14.05 -3.86 7.76
N ALA A 798 14.98 -4.26 6.88
CA ALA A 798 16.41 -4.31 7.18
C ALA A 798 17.03 -2.91 7.31
N LEU A 799 16.79 -2.01 6.35
CA LEU A 799 17.29 -0.64 6.34
C LEU A 799 16.83 0.12 7.59
N ARG A 800 15.53 0.05 7.92
CA ARG A 800 14.98 0.65 9.15
C ARG A 800 15.61 0.05 10.40
N SER A 801 15.86 -1.26 10.46
CA SER A 801 16.52 -1.89 11.60
C SER A 801 17.95 -1.39 11.81
N MET A 802 18.73 -1.23 10.74
CA MET A 802 20.10 -0.74 10.79
C MET A 802 20.20 0.76 11.11
N THR A 803 19.26 1.57 10.59
CA THR A 803 19.26 3.04 10.73
C THR A 803 18.38 3.54 11.91
N GLN A 804 17.98 2.66 12.82
CA GLN A 804 17.06 2.97 13.93
C GLN A 804 15.73 3.61 13.47
N GLY A 805 15.27 3.30 12.25
CA GLY A 805 14.06 3.84 11.64
C GLY A 805 14.21 5.25 11.06
N LYS A 806 15.45 5.72 10.81
CA LYS A 806 15.74 7.03 10.18
C LYS A 806 16.03 6.95 8.68
N GLY A 807 16.30 5.76 8.14
CA GLY A 807 16.63 5.56 6.73
C GLY A 807 15.39 5.42 5.84
N GLU A 808 15.38 6.20 4.77
CA GLU A 808 14.41 6.19 3.67
C GLU A 808 15.11 5.64 2.41
N PHE A 809 14.35 5.04 1.48
CA PHE A 809 14.87 4.66 0.16
C PHE A 809 13.80 4.78 -0.91
N THR A 810 14.24 5.05 -2.14
CA THR A 810 13.47 4.94 -3.38
C THR A 810 14.15 3.92 -4.29
N MET A 811 13.40 3.35 -5.24
CA MET A 811 13.98 2.50 -6.27
C MET A 811 13.21 2.59 -7.59
N GLU A 812 13.92 2.77 -8.69
CA GLU A 812 13.37 2.82 -10.05
C GLU A 812 13.99 1.70 -10.91
N TYR A 813 13.26 1.21 -11.92
CA TYR A 813 13.80 0.23 -12.86
C TYR A 813 14.86 0.89 -13.76
N LEU A 814 16.05 0.30 -13.82
CA LEU A 814 17.15 0.78 -14.67
C LEU A 814 17.22 -0.04 -15.97
N GLU A 815 17.63 -1.30 -15.86
CA GLU A 815 17.88 -2.20 -16.99
C GLU A 815 17.74 -3.67 -16.59
N HIS A 816 17.83 -4.59 -17.56
CA HIS A 816 17.99 -6.02 -17.32
C HIS A 816 19.46 -6.41 -17.49
N SER A 817 20.09 -6.94 -16.44
CA SER A 817 21.50 -7.36 -16.45
C SER A 817 21.62 -8.88 -16.28
N GLN A 818 22.76 -9.47 -16.67
CA GLN A 818 22.96 -10.92 -16.57
C GLN A 818 23.00 -11.38 -15.11
N VAL A 819 22.25 -12.44 -14.79
CA VAL A 819 22.24 -13.02 -13.44
C VAL A 819 23.61 -13.56 -13.03
N SER A 820 23.86 -13.57 -11.72
CA SER A 820 24.99 -14.30 -11.13
C SER A 820 24.83 -15.82 -11.34
N GLN A 821 25.91 -16.54 -11.64
CA GLN A 821 25.89 -17.99 -11.91
C GLN A 821 25.23 -18.83 -10.80
N ASP A 822 25.36 -18.41 -9.53
CA ASP A 822 24.66 -19.04 -8.40
C ASP A 822 23.14 -19.04 -8.59
N VAL A 823 22.60 -17.91 -9.07
CA VAL A 823 21.18 -17.66 -9.27
C VAL A 823 20.69 -18.35 -10.53
N GLN A 824 21.47 -18.31 -11.62
CA GLN A 824 21.17 -19.08 -12.83
C GLN A 824 20.97 -20.57 -12.50
N THR A 825 21.96 -21.16 -11.82
CA THR A 825 21.94 -22.57 -11.41
C THR A 825 20.78 -22.93 -10.46
N GLN A 826 20.25 -21.96 -9.71
CA GLN A 826 19.06 -22.15 -8.87
C GLN A 826 17.77 -22.11 -9.71
N LEU A 827 17.64 -21.14 -10.61
CA LEU A 827 16.49 -21.01 -11.50
C LEU A 827 16.36 -22.21 -12.45
N ASP A 828 17.46 -22.62 -13.09
CA ASP A 828 17.51 -23.77 -13.99
C ASP A 828 16.99 -25.05 -13.29
N ARG A 829 17.45 -25.32 -12.05
CA ARG A 829 17.00 -26.49 -11.26
C ARG A 829 15.53 -26.40 -10.82
N MET A 830 15.05 -25.21 -10.51
CA MET A 830 13.63 -25.01 -10.15
C MET A 830 12.74 -25.29 -11.35
N ASP A 831 13.16 -24.87 -12.55
CA ASP A 831 12.40 -25.11 -13.77
C ASP A 831 12.52 -26.57 -14.27
N GLU A 832 13.68 -27.23 -14.17
CA GLU A 832 13.81 -28.69 -14.38
C GLU A 832 12.84 -29.47 -13.46
N SER A 833 12.75 -29.07 -12.18
CA SER A 833 11.84 -29.68 -11.21
C SER A 833 10.36 -29.45 -11.59
N MET A 834 10.01 -28.26 -12.08
CA MET A 834 8.67 -27.94 -12.55
C MET A 834 8.32 -28.70 -13.85
N LYS A 835 9.24 -28.79 -14.81
CA LYS A 835 9.10 -29.58 -16.05
C LYS A 835 8.87 -31.05 -15.74
N HIS A 836 9.62 -31.64 -14.81
CA HIS A 836 9.38 -33.02 -14.36
C HIS A 836 8.04 -33.20 -13.62
N PHE A 837 7.63 -32.23 -12.79
CA PHE A 837 6.32 -32.28 -12.12
C PHE A 837 5.15 -32.19 -13.12
N GLN A 838 5.28 -31.33 -14.15
CA GLN A 838 4.30 -31.24 -15.24
C GLN A 838 4.25 -32.52 -16.09
N GLN A 839 5.41 -33.14 -16.39
CA GLN A 839 5.46 -34.44 -17.06
C GLN A 839 4.74 -35.52 -16.24
N GLY A 840 5.02 -35.62 -14.93
CA GLY A 840 4.33 -36.56 -14.05
C GLY A 840 2.81 -36.31 -13.93
N LEU A 841 2.36 -35.05 -13.98
CA LEU A 841 0.93 -34.73 -14.06
C LEU A 841 0.30 -35.19 -15.38
N ILE A 842 0.98 -34.99 -16.51
CA ILE A 842 0.51 -35.43 -17.83
C ILE A 842 0.49 -36.97 -17.92
N GLU A 843 1.49 -37.66 -17.37
CA GLU A 843 1.50 -39.13 -17.27
C GLU A 843 0.31 -39.64 -16.44
N VAL A 844 0.00 -39.00 -15.30
CA VAL A 844 -1.17 -39.35 -14.47
C VAL A 844 -2.50 -39.02 -15.15
N GLU A 845 -2.58 -37.94 -15.95
CA GLU A 845 -3.78 -37.58 -16.71
C GLU A 845 -4.03 -38.56 -17.86
N ILE A 846 -2.97 -39.01 -18.56
CA ILE A 846 -3.03 -40.08 -19.57
C ILE A 846 -3.42 -41.42 -18.95
N GLU A 847 -2.78 -41.83 -17.84
CA GLU A 847 -3.18 -43.07 -17.11
C GLU A 847 -4.65 -43.02 -16.67
N ALA A 848 -5.17 -41.83 -16.33
CA ALA A 848 -6.58 -41.64 -15.97
C ALA A 848 -7.54 -41.74 -17.18
N GLU A 849 -7.16 -41.22 -18.36
CA GLU A 849 -7.93 -41.42 -19.59
C GLU A 849 -7.91 -42.88 -20.05
N ASP A 850 -6.75 -43.56 -20.01
CA ASP A 850 -6.63 -44.98 -20.32
C ASP A 850 -7.45 -45.86 -19.36
N LEU A 851 -7.47 -45.53 -18.05
CA LEU A 851 -8.34 -46.20 -17.07
C LEU A 851 -9.84 -45.95 -17.32
N LEU A 852 -10.21 -44.77 -17.83
CA LEU A 852 -11.59 -44.46 -18.22
C LEU A 852 -12.01 -45.21 -19.49
N LEU A 853 -11.12 -45.33 -20.48
CA LEU A 853 -11.29 -46.13 -21.68
C LEU A 853 -11.45 -47.63 -21.34
N ALA A 854 -10.52 -48.20 -20.57
CA ALA A 854 -10.58 -49.60 -20.13
C ALA A 854 -11.86 -49.89 -19.31
N ARG A 855 -12.30 -48.95 -18.48
CA ARG A 855 -13.60 -49.04 -17.78
C ARG A 855 -14.78 -49.02 -18.74
N HIS A 856 -14.71 -48.25 -19.83
CA HIS A 856 -15.75 -48.22 -20.86
C HIS A 856 -15.84 -49.56 -21.61
N GLU A 857 -14.70 -50.12 -22.03
CA GLU A 857 -14.65 -51.45 -22.67
C GLU A 857 -15.22 -52.56 -21.75
N LEU A 858 -14.84 -52.56 -20.47
CA LEU A 858 -15.39 -53.51 -19.49
C LEU A 858 -16.91 -53.41 -19.34
N VAL A 859 -17.47 -52.19 -19.36
CA VAL A 859 -18.92 -51.97 -19.33
C VAL A 859 -19.61 -52.46 -20.61
N GLU A 860 -18.97 -52.37 -21.78
CA GLU A 860 -19.51 -52.95 -23.01
C GLU A 860 -19.44 -54.49 -23.00
N ILE A 861 -18.33 -55.07 -22.55
CA ILE A 861 -18.16 -56.53 -22.40
C ILE A 861 -19.24 -57.11 -21.47
N ASP A 862 -19.54 -56.44 -20.35
CA ASP A 862 -20.58 -56.90 -19.43
C ASP A 862 -22.01 -56.63 -19.93
N ARG A 863 -22.23 -55.61 -20.78
CA ARG A 863 -23.49 -55.47 -21.54
C ARG A 863 -23.69 -56.64 -22.51
N VAL A 864 -22.65 -57.03 -23.26
CA VAL A 864 -22.69 -58.19 -24.18
C VAL A 864 -22.91 -59.51 -23.43
N ARG A 865 -22.31 -59.68 -22.23
CA ARG A 865 -22.59 -60.83 -21.35
C ARG A 865 -24.02 -60.85 -20.85
N ASN A 866 -24.56 -59.71 -20.42
CA ASN A 866 -25.92 -59.65 -19.88
C ASN A 866 -26.98 -59.86 -20.96
N GLY A 867 -26.82 -59.27 -22.16
CA GLY A 867 -27.68 -59.58 -23.32
C GLY A 867 -27.67 -61.08 -23.68
N ASN A 868 -26.51 -61.73 -23.64
CA ASN A 868 -26.42 -63.19 -23.81
C ASN A 868 -27.13 -63.97 -22.68
N ARG A 869 -27.05 -63.53 -21.42
CA ARG A 869 -27.80 -64.15 -20.30
C ARG A 869 -29.31 -64.00 -20.46
N GLU A 870 -29.78 -62.85 -20.97
CA GLU A 870 -31.20 -62.62 -21.26
C GLU A 870 -31.68 -63.49 -22.44
N ALA A 871 -30.91 -63.59 -23.52
CA ALA A 871 -31.18 -64.51 -24.62
C ALA A 871 -31.25 -65.98 -24.15
N LEU A 872 -30.31 -66.42 -23.31
CA LEU A 872 -30.32 -67.76 -22.70
C LEU A 872 -31.57 -67.98 -21.82
N THR A 873 -32.03 -66.93 -21.13
CA THR A 873 -33.22 -66.96 -20.26
C THR A 873 -34.51 -66.96 -21.07
N ALA A 874 -34.56 -66.25 -22.21
CA ALA A 874 -35.64 -66.29 -23.17
C ALA A 874 -35.77 -67.68 -23.83
N LEU A 875 -34.65 -68.29 -24.23
CA LEU A 875 -34.61 -69.68 -24.72
C LEU A 875 -35.12 -70.67 -23.66
N ARG A 876 -34.68 -70.54 -22.40
CA ARG A 876 -35.19 -71.35 -21.27
C ARG A 876 -36.67 -71.13 -20.97
N LYS A 877 -37.21 -69.92 -21.17
CA LYS A 877 -38.67 -69.67 -21.12
C LYS A 877 -39.40 -70.36 -22.27
N ARG A 878 -38.86 -70.28 -23.50
CA ARG A 878 -39.48 -70.86 -24.72
C ARG A 878 -39.52 -72.39 -24.68
N ALA A 879 -38.46 -73.03 -24.18
CA ALA A 879 -38.42 -74.48 -23.96
C ALA A 879 -39.46 -74.98 -22.94
N LYS A 880 -39.85 -74.15 -21.96
CA LYS A 880 -40.91 -74.49 -21.00
C LYS A 880 -42.32 -74.43 -21.58
N THR A 881 -42.56 -73.73 -22.69
CA THR A 881 -43.89 -73.66 -23.33
C THR A 881 -44.13 -74.69 -24.44
N THR A 882 -43.09 -75.35 -24.96
CA THR A 882 -43.22 -76.35 -26.06
C THR A 882 -43.10 -77.81 -25.61
N ASN A 883 -42.95 -78.05 -24.31
CA ASN A 883 -42.89 -79.37 -23.64
C ASN A 883 -42.04 -80.43 -24.39
N THR A 884 -40.86 -80.01 -24.86
CA THR A 884 -39.98 -80.79 -25.74
C THR A 884 -38.59 -80.89 -25.12
N SER A 885 -38.08 -82.12 -24.95
CA SER A 885 -36.79 -82.39 -24.33
C SER A 885 -35.63 -82.16 -25.29
N VAL A 886 -34.69 -81.27 -24.93
CA VAL A 886 -33.43 -81.04 -25.65
C VAL A 886 -32.29 -80.98 -24.63
N PRO A 887 -31.17 -81.70 -24.84
CA PRO A 887 -30.09 -81.86 -23.85
C PRO A 887 -29.02 -80.77 -23.93
N SER A 888 -27.93 -80.97 -23.19
CA SER A 888 -26.69 -80.18 -23.21
C SER A 888 -25.47 -81.11 -23.16
N PRO A 889 -24.25 -80.67 -23.54
CA PRO A 889 -23.85 -79.38 -24.11
C PRO A 889 -23.03 -79.51 -25.42
N PHE A 890 -22.44 -78.39 -25.88
CA PHE A 890 -21.29 -78.31 -26.81
C PHE A 890 -21.41 -78.95 -28.21
N GLU A 891 -21.66 -78.10 -29.21
CA GLU A 891 -20.99 -78.04 -30.53
C GLU A 891 -21.62 -76.87 -31.34
N SER A 892 -20.97 -76.16 -32.27
CA SER A 892 -19.57 -75.73 -32.39
C SER A 892 -19.45 -74.79 -33.60
N ILE A 893 -18.90 -73.57 -33.43
CA ILE A 893 -18.19 -72.79 -34.46
C ILE A 893 -19.01 -72.31 -35.70
N MET A 894 -18.67 -71.11 -36.20
CA MET A 894 -19.06 -70.43 -37.46
C MET A 894 -20.15 -69.35 -37.35
N ARG A 895 -20.00 -68.18 -38.01
CA ARG A 895 -18.80 -67.56 -38.64
C ARG A 895 -19.02 -66.04 -38.74
N ASP A 896 -17.96 -65.33 -39.07
CA ASP A 896 -17.91 -63.87 -39.25
C ASP A 896 -18.77 -63.37 -40.44
N VAL A 897 -19.22 -62.11 -40.35
CA VAL A 897 -19.12 -61.01 -41.36
C VAL A 897 -20.18 -59.92 -41.09
N ASP A 898 -19.73 -58.69 -40.82
CA ASP A 898 -20.50 -57.43 -40.86
C ASP A 898 -20.51 -56.90 -42.31
N PRO A 899 -21.62 -56.32 -42.86
CA PRO A 899 -21.70 -54.84 -42.90
C PRO A 899 -23.11 -54.20 -42.99
N ARG A 900 -23.50 -53.45 -41.95
CA ARG A 900 -24.26 -52.16 -42.03
C ARG A 900 -25.66 -52.15 -42.79
N PRO A 901 -26.16 -51.07 -43.46
CA PRO A 901 -27.39 -50.38 -42.96
C PRO A 901 -28.51 -50.12 -43.99
N LEU A 902 -29.73 -49.68 -43.58
CA LEU A 902 -30.58 -48.75 -44.38
C LEU A 902 -31.81 -48.13 -43.64
N VAL A 903 -32.06 -46.88 -44.03
CA VAL A 903 -33.00 -45.81 -43.59
C VAL A 903 -34.51 -46.10 -43.78
N LYS A 904 -35.39 -45.41 -42.99
CA LYS A 904 -36.78 -44.88 -43.25
C LYS A 904 -37.78 -45.19 -42.10
N GLU A 905 -38.86 -44.42 -41.83
CA GLU A 905 -39.46 -43.27 -42.56
C GLU A 905 -40.02 -42.13 -41.63
N VAL A 906 -40.90 -41.27 -42.16
CA VAL A 906 -41.09 -39.84 -41.81
C VAL A 906 -42.26 -39.53 -40.83
N CYS A 907 -42.19 -38.35 -40.21
CA CYS A 907 -43.13 -37.72 -39.26
C CYS A 907 -44.52 -37.36 -39.85
N ALA A 908 -45.51 -37.14 -38.97
CA ALA A 908 -46.75 -36.41 -39.26
C ALA A 908 -47.10 -35.39 -38.14
N THR A 909 -47.67 -34.25 -38.55
CA THR A 909 -48.18 -33.11 -37.74
C THR A 909 -47.16 -32.34 -36.86
N CYS A 910 -46.99 -31.07 -37.18
CA CYS A 910 -46.19 -30.07 -36.47
C CYS A 910 -47.05 -28.87 -36.00
N GLY A 911 -46.51 -28.08 -35.08
CA GLY A 911 -47.03 -26.78 -34.61
C GLY A 911 -45.87 -25.83 -34.32
N ASP A 912 -46.12 -24.52 -34.38
CA ASP A 912 -45.10 -23.56 -34.83
C ASP A 912 -43.96 -23.14 -33.88
N HIS A 913 -42.91 -22.61 -34.51
CA HIS A 913 -41.57 -22.29 -34.00
C HIS A 913 -41.49 -21.22 -32.89
N THR A 914 -40.47 -21.32 -32.01
CA THR A 914 -39.26 -20.43 -32.09
C THR A 914 -38.09 -20.81 -31.15
N SER A 915 -36.87 -20.69 -31.70
CA SER A 915 -35.53 -20.56 -31.09
C SER A 915 -35.22 -21.05 -29.65
N ARG A 916 -34.28 -22.01 -29.54
CA ARG A 916 -33.29 -22.06 -28.44
C ARG A 916 -32.12 -23.01 -28.69
N GLU A 917 -30.96 -22.64 -28.14
CA GLU A 917 -29.93 -23.60 -27.74
C GLU A 917 -30.40 -24.36 -26.50
N LYS A 918 -30.21 -25.70 -26.45
CA LYS A 918 -29.78 -26.48 -25.26
C LYS A 918 -29.80 -27.98 -25.49
N THR A 919 -28.88 -28.68 -24.81
CA THR A 919 -28.87 -30.13 -24.64
C THR A 919 -29.96 -30.58 -23.67
N LEU A 920 -30.61 -31.70 -23.97
CA LEU A 920 -31.50 -32.44 -23.08
C LEU A 920 -30.97 -33.89 -22.96
N LEU A 921 -31.31 -34.61 -21.89
CA LEU A 921 -30.98 -36.03 -21.70
C LEU A 921 -32.19 -36.83 -21.19
N MET A 922 -32.12 -38.16 -21.30
CA MET A 922 -33.19 -39.11 -20.95
C MET A 922 -32.62 -40.39 -20.35
N PHE A 923 -33.38 -41.02 -19.44
CA PHE A 923 -32.99 -42.22 -18.70
C PHE A 923 -33.73 -43.47 -19.23
N PRO A 924 -33.19 -44.70 -19.03
CA PRO A 924 -33.76 -45.90 -19.63
C PRO A 924 -35.13 -46.26 -19.03
N GLY A 925 -36.17 -46.15 -19.86
CA GLY A 925 -37.53 -46.59 -19.52
C GLY A 925 -38.61 -46.01 -20.43
N THR A 926 -38.57 -44.71 -20.72
CA THR A 926 -39.58 -43.98 -21.50
C THR A 926 -39.05 -42.71 -22.15
N ASP A 927 -39.51 -42.44 -23.37
CA ASP A 927 -39.48 -41.17 -24.08
C ASP A 927 -40.20 -40.03 -23.32
N VAL A 928 -39.96 -38.73 -23.49
CA VAL A 928 -38.94 -37.88 -24.17
C VAL A 928 -39.25 -36.43 -23.67
N PHE A 929 -38.40 -35.43 -23.41
CA PHE A 929 -37.02 -35.18 -22.93
C PHE A 929 -37.12 -33.76 -22.25
N ALA A 930 -36.44 -33.40 -21.15
CA ALA A 930 -36.49 -32.02 -20.58
C ALA A 930 -35.31 -31.66 -19.62
N ALA A 931 -35.09 -30.37 -19.28
CA ALA A 931 -33.88 -29.88 -18.58
C ALA A 931 -34.08 -28.66 -17.63
N ILE A 932 -32.98 -28.22 -16.94
CA ILE A 932 -32.79 -27.05 -16.01
C ILE A 932 -33.11 -27.38 -14.52
N PRO A 933 -32.40 -26.85 -13.47
CA PRO A 933 -31.21 -25.97 -13.41
C PRO A 933 -29.96 -26.54 -12.65
N PHE A 934 -28.87 -25.75 -12.64
CA PHE A 934 -27.60 -25.96 -11.90
C PHE A 934 -27.77 -26.24 -10.38
N HIS A 935 -28.85 -25.76 -9.76
CA HIS A 935 -29.04 -25.81 -8.31
C HIS A 935 -29.16 -27.23 -7.72
N ALA A 936 -29.45 -28.24 -8.54
CA ALA A 936 -29.59 -29.63 -8.09
C ALA A 936 -28.25 -30.33 -7.77
N ALA A 937 -27.14 -29.88 -8.35
CA ALA A 937 -25.81 -30.49 -8.17
C ALA A 937 -25.31 -30.42 -6.72
N HIS A 938 -25.60 -29.31 -6.02
CA HIS A 938 -25.19 -29.09 -4.63
C HIS A 938 -25.77 -30.16 -3.69
N THR A 939 -27.07 -30.47 -3.84
CA THR A 939 -27.81 -31.48 -3.06
C THR A 939 -27.32 -32.93 -3.23
N ILE A 940 -26.51 -33.21 -4.25
CA ILE A 940 -25.90 -34.54 -4.44
C ILE A 940 -24.60 -34.62 -3.65
N LEU A 941 -23.74 -33.59 -3.76
CA LEU A 941 -22.50 -33.50 -2.97
C LEU A 941 -22.76 -33.49 -1.46
N GLU A 942 -23.75 -32.72 -0.99
CA GLU A 942 -24.13 -32.68 0.43
C GLU A 942 -24.52 -34.06 1.00
N LYS A 943 -25.14 -34.93 0.19
CA LYS A 943 -25.61 -36.26 0.64
C LYS A 943 -24.49 -37.29 0.75
N ASP A 944 -23.49 -37.25 -0.12
CA ASP A 944 -22.32 -38.13 0.01
C ASP A 944 -21.29 -37.58 1.01
N GLN A 945 -21.21 -36.27 1.21
CA GLN A 945 -20.33 -35.67 2.22
C GLN A 945 -20.77 -36.02 3.65
N ALA A 946 -22.08 -36.00 3.93
CA ALA A 946 -22.64 -36.52 5.20
C ALA A 946 -22.37 -38.03 5.43
N ARG A 947 -22.11 -38.78 4.36
CA ARG A 947 -21.80 -40.22 4.39
C ARG A 947 -20.31 -40.46 4.66
N LEU A 948 -19.43 -39.67 4.04
CA LEU A 948 -18.00 -39.62 4.30
C LEU A 948 -17.70 -39.22 5.76
N ASP A 949 -18.43 -38.26 6.31
CA ASP A 949 -18.30 -37.84 7.72
C ASP A 949 -18.80 -38.87 8.74
N PHE A 950 -19.69 -39.79 8.32
CA PHE A 950 -20.14 -40.89 9.16
C PHE A 950 -19.06 -41.97 9.29
N ASP A 951 -18.44 -42.36 8.17
CA ASP A 951 -17.34 -43.33 8.18
C ASP A 951 -16.02 -42.74 8.69
N SER A 952 -15.74 -41.44 8.53
CA SER A 952 -14.52 -40.81 9.09
C SER A 952 -14.50 -40.88 10.63
N LYS A 953 -15.63 -40.60 11.29
CA LYS A 953 -15.80 -40.74 12.75
C LYS A 953 -15.67 -42.19 13.22
N LYS A 954 -16.08 -43.14 12.36
CA LYS A 954 -15.98 -44.59 12.57
C LYS A 954 -14.55 -45.12 12.40
N LEU A 955 -13.76 -44.53 11.49
CA LEU A 955 -12.31 -44.76 11.41
C LEU A 955 -11.56 -44.13 12.59
N GLN A 956 -11.90 -42.91 13.01
CA GLN A 956 -11.23 -42.26 14.14
C GLN A 956 -11.40 -43.00 15.47
N SER A 957 -12.55 -43.64 15.72
CA SER A 957 -12.72 -44.52 16.88
C SER A 957 -11.93 -45.83 16.75
N TYR A 958 -11.77 -46.35 15.52
CA TYR A 958 -10.94 -47.54 15.24
C TYR A 958 -9.44 -47.27 15.42
N VAL A 959 -8.93 -46.15 14.91
CA VAL A 959 -7.51 -45.75 15.02
C VAL A 959 -7.12 -45.47 16.48
N LYS A 960 -8.02 -44.90 17.30
CA LYS A 960 -7.81 -44.72 18.75
C LYS A 960 -7.64 -46.03 19.54
N SER A 961 -7.90 -47.20 18.93
CA SER A 961 -7.80 -48.50 19.61
C SER A 961 -6.44 -49.21 19.53
N LYS A 962 -5.50 -48.75 18.67
CA LYS A 962 -4.17 -49.38 18.52
C LYS A 962 -3.05 -48.36 18.33
N SER A 963 -2.06 -48.41 19.21
CA SER A 963 -0.81 -47.65 19.10
C SER A 963 0.06 -48.15 17.94
N PHE A 964 0.32 -47.29 16.95
CA PHE A 964 1.18 -47.63 15.79
C PHE A 964 2.23 -46.54 15.51
N HIS A 965 3.14 -46.35 16.47
CA HIS A 965 4.35 -45.53 16.34
C HIS A 965 5.57 -46.31 16.83
N SER A 966 6.38 -46.81 15.88
CA SER A 966 7.73 -47.38 16.12
C SER A 966 8.36 -47.96 14.84
N SER A 967 7.56 -48.53 13.93
CA SER A 967 8.07 -49.50 12.94
C SER A 967 8.37 -48.98 11.53
N LEU A 968 8.26 -47.67 11.25
CA LEU A 968 8.45 -47.15 9.88
C LEU A 968 9.94 -47.03 9.45
N GLY A 969 10.86 -46.88 10.40
CA GLY A 969 12.28 -46.61 10.09
C GLY A 969 13.07 -47.80 9.53
N ALA A 970 12.53 -49.02 9.58
CA ALA A 970 13.28 -50.25 9.26
C ALA A 970 13.11 -50.76 7.81
N LEU A 971 12.12 -50.27 7.06
CA LEU A 971 11.78 -50.81 5.72
C LEU A 971 12.48 -50.12 4.54
N PHE A 972 13.12 -48.97 4.77
CA PHE A 972 13.69 -48.12 3.71
C PHE A 972 15.15 -48.44 3.30
N HIS A 973 15.71 -49.59 3.70
CA HIS A 973 17.13 -49.91 3.44
C HIS A 973 17.46 -51.29 2.86
N SER A 974 16.46 -52.12 2.51
CA SER A 974 16.71 -53.31 1.68
C SER A 974 15.43 -53.80 0.97
N GLY A 975 15.45 -53.94 -0.35
CA GLY A 975 14.37 -54.66 -1.06
C GLY A 975 14.30 -54.54 -2.58
N MET A 976 14.66 -53.41 -3.18
CA MET A 976 14.27 -53.10 -4.56
C MET A 976 15.26 -53.55 -5.66
N ARG A 977 15.69 -54.83 -5.63
CA ARG A 977 16.46 -55.42 -6.76
C ARG A 977 16.36 -56.95 -6.95
N ARG A 978 15.37 -57.64 -6.36
CA ARG A 978 15.10 -59.07 -6.58
C ARG A 978 13.61 -59.42 -6.54
N LYS A 979 12.86 -59.05 -7.59
CA LYS A 979 11.52 -59.63 -7.88
C LYS A 979 10.98 -59.41 -9.31
N ILE A 980 11.88 -59.11 -10.26
CA ILE A 980 11.58 -59.13 -11.70
C ILE A 980 12.44 -60.22 -12.36
N ASP A 981 12.37 -61.42 -11.79
CA ASP A 981 12.88 -62.64 -12.41
C ASP A 981 12.20 -63.85 -11.71
N HIS A 982 12.02 -64.94 -12.46
CA HIS A 982 11.26 -66.17 -12.12
C HIS A 982 9.73 -66.04 -12.08
N GLY A 983 9.09 -66.50 -13.16
CA GLY A 983 7.67 -66.89 -13.16
C GLY A 983 7.48 -68.41 -13.07
N SER A 984 6.29 -68.89 -13.44
CA SER A 984 6.00 -70.29 -13.82
C SER A 984 6.27 -71.41 -12.79
N ARG A 985 5.62 -71.34 -11.62
CA ARG A 985 5.15 -72.53 -10.87
C ARG A 985 3.89 -72.20 -10.04
N ASP A 986 3.27 -73.25 -9.51
CA ASP A 986 2.21 -73.27 -8.49
C ASP A 986 0.80 -72.77 -8.87
N LEU A 987 0.47 -72.82 -10.17
CA LEU A 987 -0.91 -72.79 -10.67
C LEU A 987 -1.57 -74.20 -10.53
N ASN A 988 -1.66 -74.74 -9.31
CA ASN A 988 -2.32 -76.04 -9.07
C ASN A 988 -2.91 -76.30 -7.66
N TYR A 989 -3.09 -75.29 -6.82
CA TYR A 989 -3.79 -75.41 -5.53
C TYR A 989 -4.82 -74.29 -5.35
N TYR A 990 -6.03 -74.46 -5.91
CA TYR A 990 -7.32 -74.01 -5.36
C TYR A 990 -8.48 -74.45 -6.27
N ARG A 991 -8.80 -75.75 -6.25
CA ARG A 991 -9.88 -76.35 -7.04
C ARG A 991 -11.13 -76.59 -6.18
N GLN A 992 -11.75 -75.52 -5.66
CA GLN A 992 -13.10 -75.48 -5.07
C GLN A 992 -13.43 -74.04 -4.63
N GLY A 993 -14.72 -73.67 -4.62
CA GLY A 993 -15.22 -72.38 -4.10
C GLY A 993 -15.58 -71.35 -5.16
N SER A 994 -16.83 -71.35 -5.62
CA SER A 994 -17.40 -70.29 -6.46
C SER A 994 -17.90 -69.13 -5.59
N ASP A 995 -17.04 -68.14 -5.32
CA ASP A 995 -17.44 -66.79 -4.83
C ASP A 995 -16.29 -65.74 -4.82
N SER A 996 -15.07 -66.09 -5.26
CA SER A 996 -13.88 -65.25 -5.05
C SER A 996 -13.77 -63.99 -5.93
N ALA A 997 -14.53 -63.87 -7.02
CA ALA A 997 -14.36 -62.79 -8.00
C ALA A 997 -14.66 -61.39 -7.42
N TYR A 998 -15.79 -61.23 -6.73
CA TYR A 998 -16.29 -59.93 -6.25
C TYR A 998 -15.35 -59.27 -5.21
N ASN A 999 -14.60 -60.06 -4.44
CA ASN A 999 -13.69 -59.53 -3.42
C ASN A 999 -12.37 -58.99 -3.99
N TYR A 1000 -11.96 -59.40 -5.20
CA TYR A 1000 -10.74 -58.87 -5.83
C TYR A 1000 -10.95 -57.46 -6.40
N GLU A 1001 -12.12 -57.16 -6.98
CA GLU A 1001 -12.44 -55.80 -7.47
C GLU A 1001 -12.46 -54.77 -6.34
N VAL A 1002 -13.11 -55.11 -5.21
CA VAL A 1002 -13.18 -54.24 -4.03
C VAL A 1002 -11.79 -54.05 -3.40
N ALA A 1003 -10.97 -55.10 -3.33
CA ALA A 1003 -9.60 -55.01 -2.81
C ALA A 1003 -8.73 -54.12 -3.71
N ALA A 1004 -8.74 -54.33 -5.03
CA ALA A 1004 -7.98 -53.53 -5.99
C ALA A 1004 -8.40 -52.05 -5.95
N GLY A 1005 -9.70 -51.76 -6.00
CA GLY A 1005 -10.21 -50.39 -5.93
C GLY A 1005 -9.91 -49.69 -4.60
N SER A 1006 -9.84 -50.44 -3.50
CA SER A 1006 -9.43 -49.91 -2.19
C SER A 1006 -7.93 -49.62 -2.13
N ILE A 1007 -7.09 -50.48 -2.71
CA ILE A 1007 -5.64 -50.29 -2.78
C ILE A 1007 -5.28 -49.10 -3.68
N LEU A 1008 -5.90 -48.96 -4.86
CA LEU A 1008 -5.70 -47.76 -5.70
C LEU A 1008 -6.09 -46.48 -4.97
N LYS A 1009 -7.23 -46.45 -4.27
CA LYS A 1009 -7.62 -45.28 -3.45
C LYS A 1009 -6.62 -45.01 -2.32
N PHE A 1010 -6.09 -46.05 -1.67
CA PHE A 1010 -5.09 -45.89 -0.60
C PHE A 1010 -3.76 -45.33 -1.14
N CYS A 1011 -3.29 -45.82 -2.29
CA CYS A 1011 -2.12 -45.28 -2.98
C CYS A 1011 -2.32 -43.83 -3.41
N ALA A 1012 -3.47 -43.51 -4.03
CA ALA A 1012 -3.80 -42.14 -4.45
C ALA A 1012 -3.89 -41.17 -3.26
N ILE A 1013 -4.50 -41.57 -2.15
CA ILE A 1013 -4.55 -40.76 -0.92
C ILE A 1013 -3.15 -40.52 -0.35
N ILE A 1014 -2.28 -41.54 -0.32
CA ILE A 1014 -0.89 -41.40 0.12
C ILE A 1014 -0.10 -40.47 -0.83
N PHE A 1015 -0.31 -40.56 -2.14
CA PHE A 1015 0.35 -39.72 -3.13
C PHE A 1015 -0.10 -38.25 -3.04
N ILE A 1016 -1.39 -38.02 -2.79
CA ILE A 1016 -1.97 -36.68 -2.53
C ILE A 1016 -1.47 -36.11 -1.19
N GLN A 1017 -1.41 -36.91 -0.12
CA GLN A 1017 -0.85 -36.45 1.16
C GLN A 1017 0.65 -36.14 1.06
N LEU A 1018 1.44 -36.96 0.35
CA LEU A 1018 2.85 -36.70 0.11
C LEU A 1018 3.06 -35.40 -0.69
N SER A 1019 2.32 -35.20 -1.79
CA SER A 1019 2.43 -33.98 -2.58
C SER A 1019 1.96 -32.74 -1.82
N MET A 1020 0.90 -32.82 -1.01
CA MET A 1020 0.52 -31.71 -0.11
C MET A 1020 1.55 -31.43 0.99
N THR A 1021 2.32 -32.42 1.47
CA THR A 1021 3.45 -32.21 2.40
C THR A 1021 4.79 -31.89 1.72
N MET A 1022 4.84 -31.83 0.38
CA MET A 1022 5.97 -31.26 -0.38
C MET A 1022 5.66 -29.87 -0.97
N TYR A 1023 4.40 -29.43 -0.88
CA TYR A 1023 3.93 -28.11 -1.31
C TYR A 1023 3.83 -27.10 -0.14
N ALA A 1024 4.21 -27.53 1.08
CA ALA A 1024 4.20 -26.77 2.33
C ALA A 1024 5.56 -26.87 3.03
#